data_AF-A0A1B0BHH6-F1
#
_entry.id   AF-A0A1B0BHH6-F1
#
_cell.length_a   1.000
_cell.length_b   1.000
_cell.length_c   1.000
_cell.angle_alpha   90.00
_cell.angle_beta   90.00
_cell.angle_gamma   90.00
#
_symmetry.space_group_name_H-M   'P 1'
#
loop_
_entity.id
_entity.type
_entity.pdbx_description
1 polymer ?
#
loop_
_entity_poly.entity_id
_entity_poly.type
_entity_poly.pdbx_seq_one_letter_code
_entity_poly.pdbx_strand_id
1 'polypeptide(L)'
;THTTLCHPQTNGPFKRWLRALKNAIKRHGNTKWTNVLPLVLVGPRNTVSADTPYVRAKLVHGTTLQVPGQIAAAKPYSAYNASANTTCLQCKSTRKYTFIISQIIEFLEIAGMFISIVAHHFSMNAKVISTSVVALFSFFKISTELKLFEHHKNEIRENVFSPYHNPHFLGTRGIIVQLMEWPFLDIAEECRTLLGPRGYGGVQLLSYYIGSRSGTESDFWTMSRICNDAGVRLYADVNLNHMASLSTAYYSNVSTNGVVLSSLNRIVNITDYHYPGVPFTKSDFHKFCIVNNSVHAHEIRNCQKNGHPDLNHAQSGVKEKMVLMLNQFLKMGVAGFRIDAAKHVWPKDMKHIFDSLDNLNVDFNFSIGSRPFFYHDVVDMGSDSISKTEYTPIGVVTEYLYAVKLANIINAKSAPLTSLINWGPAMGFLSHQNALVFVDSHDTQRGLVSELSRNRVLTHKERTKYVIANVFMLAHPFGRLKRIMSSYHYLDGDVNRGAPRVNTTDGIRGPEFDANYQCRRVSGWVCEHRWPVMLNMVAFANYFNGRNLRETSVMYFQTNGPNQIAFCRGHAAFVAINNDSERIFSKKLYTSLPPGTYCDIITGGLAPNSDGCLGRHLLVNEQSYAQLQLPVASHVKFKYAHRIPNLNYGVLIVYVESKLREIR
;
A
#
# COMPACT_ATOMS: atom_id res chain seq x y z
N THR A 1 29.79 -2.50 41.84
CA THR A 1 30.05 -3.73 41.06
C THR A 1 29.08 -3.78 39.88
N HIS A 2 29.65 -3.97 38.68
CA HIS A 2 29.04 -4.14 37.34
C HIS A 2 27.95 -3.19 36.82
N THR A 3 28.38 -2.20 36.03
CA THR A 3 27.61 -1.63 34.92
C THR A 3 27.32 -2.70 33.87
N THR A 4 26.08 -2.80 33.41
CA THR A 4 25.62 -3.64 32.29
C THR A 4 26.49 -3.41 31.05
N LEU A 5 26.93 -4.51 30.45
CA LEU A 5 27.91 -4.58 29.35
C LEU A 5 27.37 -3.97 28.05
N CYS A 6 27.87 -2.79 27.67
CA CYS A 6 28.09 -2.49 26.26
C CYS A 6 29.35 -3.25 25.78
N HIS A 7 29.40 -3.61 24.49
CA HIS A 7 30.52 -4.32 23.86
C HIS A 7 31.89 -3.70 24.27
N PRO A 8 32.96 -4.47 24.57
CA PRO A 8 34.20 -3.95 25.16
C PRO A 8 34.82 -2.76 24.41
N GLN A 9 34.66 -2.73 23.09
CA GLN A 9 35.14 -1.66 22.20
C GLN A 9 34.37 -0.32 22.37
N THR A 10 33.19 -0.32 22.99
CA THR A 10 32.29 0.85 23.11
C THR A 10 32.38 1.56 24.48
N ASN A 11 33.01 0.92 25.48
CA ASN A 11 33.14 1.47 26.83
C ASN A 11 34.04 2.72 26.90
N GLY A 12 35.12 2.75 26.13
CA GLY A 12 36.03 3.91 26.04
C GLY A 12 35.33 5.15 25.45
N PRO A 13 34.72 5.04 24.25
CA PRO A 13 33.96 6.13 23.62
C PRO A 13 32.83 6.67 24.48
N PHE A 14 32.08 5.80 25.17
CA PHE A 14 30.99 6.21 26.06
C PHE A 14 31.48 6.99 27.28
N LYS A 15 32.55 6.52 27.94
CA LYS A 15 33.16 7.24 29.07
C LYS A 15 33.72 8.60 28.67
N ARG A 16 34.33 8.73 27.49
CA ARG A 16 34.82 10.02 26.94
C ARG A 16 33.68 10.99 26.69
N TRP A 17 32.60 10.53 26.06
CA TRP A 17 31.41 11.35 25.81
C TRP A 17 30.75 11.83 27.11
N LEU A 18 30.60 10.93 28.09
CA LEU A 18 30.00 11.27 29.38
C LEU A 18 30.84 12.29 30.16
N ARG A 19 32.16 12.21 30.06
CA ARG A 19 33.08 13.19 30.68
C ARG A 19 32.96 14.57 30.03
N ALA A 20 32.88 14.63 28.70
CA ALA A 20 32.69 15.88 27.97
C ALA A 20 31.34 16.54 28.31
N LEU A 21 30.27 15.75 28.38
CA LEU A 21 28.94 16.23 28.76
C LEU A 21 28.92 16.78 30.20
N LYS A 22 29.51 16.05 31.16
CA LYS A 22 29.60 16.50 32.56
C LYS A 22 30.37 17.81 32.70
N ASN A 23 31.48 17.96 31.97
CA ASN A 23 32.27 19.20 31.99
C ASN A 23 31.50 20.38 31.38
N ALA A 24 30.77 20.15 30.28
CA ALA A 24 29.95 21.18 29.66
C ALA A 24 28.82 21.64 30.58
N ILE A 25 28.12 20.70 31.23
CA ILE A 25 27.06 21.01 32.21
C ILE A 25 27.62 21.82 33.39
N LYS A 26 28.77 21.41 33.96
CA LYS A 26 29.41 22.11 35.09
C LYS A 26 29.78 23.56 34.76
N ARG A 27 30.16 23.87 33.51
CA ARG A 27 30.50 25.23 33.07
C ARG A 27 29.30 26.18 33.00
N HIS A 28 28.07 25.68 32.94
CA HIS A 28 26.88 26.53 32.92
C HIS A 28 26.39 26.95 34.33
N GLY A 29 27.05 26.48 35.40
CA GLY A 29 26.92 27.02 36.77
C GLY A 29 25.51 27.04 37.40
N ASN A 30 24.50 26.43 36.76
CA ASN A 30 23.10 26.56 37.14
C ASN A 30 22.62 25.34 37.96
N THR A 31 21.93 25.59 39.07
CA THR A 31 21.33 24.55 39.93
C THR A 31 20.22 23.75 39.22
N LYS A 32 19.63 24.30 38.15
CA LYS A 32 18.67 23.62 37.26
C LYS A 32 19.30 23.33 35.88
N TRP A 33 20.34 22.50 35.87
CA TRP A 33 21.07 22.10 34.66
C TRP A 33 20.20 21.52 33.53
N THR A 34 19.02 20.99 33.85
CA THR A 34 18.04 20.49 32.88
C THR A 34 17.59 21.57 31.88
N ASN A 35 17.58 22.84 32.29
CA ASN A 35 17.14 23.94 31.44
C ASN A 35 18.17 24.32 30.36
N VAL A 36 19.45 24.04 30.59
CA VAL A 36 20.54 24.32 29.64
C VAL A 36 20.97 23.07 28.87
N LEU A 37 20.50 21.89 29.28
CA LEU A 37 20.86 20.61 28.70
C LEU A 37 20.60 20.51 27.17
N PRO A 38 19.45 20.97 26.63
CA PRO A 38 19.21 20.91 25.18
C PRO A 38 20.25 21.71 24.38
N LEU A 39 20.68 22.85 24.90
CA LEU A 39 21.70 23.71 24.29
C LEU A 39 23.09 23.08 24.41
N VAL A 40 23.42 22.57 25.60
CA VAL A 40 24.69 21.87 25.87
C VAL A 40 24.86 20.65 24.98
N LEU A 41 23.78 19.91 24.70
CA LEU A 41 23.82 18.70 23.86
C LEU A 41 24.09 18.98 22.38
N VAL A 42 23.90 20.22 21.89
CA VAL A 42 24.22 20.59 20.50
C VAL A 42 25.73 20.44 20.24
N GLY A 43 26.56 20.87 21.19
CA GLY A 43 28.02 20.79 21.07
C GLY A 43 28.52 19.35 20.84
N PRO A 44 28.31 18.42 21.79
CA PRO A 44 28.75 17.02 21.66
C PRO A 44 28.15 16.26 20.47
N ARG A 45 27.00 16.70 19.94
CA ARG A 45 26.37 16.12 18.75
C ARG A 45 26.98 16.63 17.44
N ASN A 46 27.57 17.83 17.46
CA ASN A 46 28.25 18.45 16.33
C ASN A 46 29.78 18.33 16.34
N THR A 47 30.37 17.88 17.44
CA THR A 47 31.81 17.58 17.48
C THR A 47 32.14 16.31 16.70
N VAL A 48 33.16 16.38 15.85
CA VAL A 48 33.77 15.22 15.19
C VAL A 48 34.30 14.27 16.28
N SER A 49 34.00 12.99 16.14
CA SER A 49 34.50 11.99 17.10
C SER A 49 35.99 11.76 16.87
N ALA A 50 36.79 11.58 17.91
CA ALA A 50 38.18 11.14 17.73
C ALA A 50 38.27 9.72 17.12
N ASP A 51 37.18 8.95 17.20
CA ASP A 51 37.09 7.56 16.76
C ASP A 51 36.53 7.42 15.32
N THR A 52 35.96 8.49 14.72
CA THR A 52 35.44 8.50 13.33
C THR A 52 35.58 9.89 12.70
N PRO A 53 35.90 10.02 11.39
CA PRO A 53 36.08 11.33 10.74
C PRO A 53 34.77 12.09 10.51
N TYR A 54 33.65 11.65 11.11
CA TYR A 54 32.32 12.20 10.88
C TYR A 54 31.71 12.76 12.16
N VAL A 55 30.87 13.78 11.99
CA VAL A 55 30.04 14.35 13.05
C VAL A 55 28.91 13.37 13.39
N ARG A 56 28.67 13.15 14.69
CA ARG A 56 27.67 12.17 15.17
C ARG A 56 26.25 12.47 14.65
N ALA A 57 25.86 13.73 14.61
CA ALA A 57 24.58 14.14 14.02
C ALA A 57 24.46 13.75 12.53
N LYS A 58 25.54 13.81 11.76
CA LYS A 58 25.54 13.45 10.33
C LYS A 58 25.38 11.94 10.11
N LEU A 59 25.94 11.12 11.01
CA LEU A 59 25.77 9.66 10.96
C LEU A 59 24.34 9.22 11.28
N VAL A 60 23.68 9.91 12.22
CA VAL A 60 22.34 9.51 12.70
C VAL A 60 21.22 10.18 11.90
N HIS A 61 21.41 11.42 11.46
CA HIS A 61 20.37 12.25 10.85
C HIS A 61 20.70 12.68 9.42
N GLY A 62 21.84 12.25 8.85
CA GLY A 62 22.27 12.65 7.50
C GLY A 62 22.72 14.12 7.38
N THR A 63 22.63 14.91 8.45
CA THR A 63 22.94 16.36 8.47
C THR A 63 23.51 16.81 9.82
N THR A 64 24.15 17.98 9.86
CA THR A 64 24.64 18.62 11.11
C THR A 64 23.54 19.44 11.78
N LEU A 65 23.57 19.55 13.11
CA LEU A 65 22.60 20.37 13.85
C LEU A 65 23.03 21.85 13.83
N GLN A 66 22.07 22.79 13.75
CA GLN A 66 22.35 24.22 13.87
C GLN A 66 21.51 24.86 14.97
N VAL A 67 22.05 25.87 15.64
CA VAL A 67 21.32 26.63 16.67
C VAL A 67 20.44 27.68 15.98
N PRO A 68 19.18 27.90 16.40
CA PRO A 68 18.32 28.94 15.82
C PRO A 68 18.95 30.32 16.05
N GLY A 69 19.57 30.91 15.03
CA GLY A 69 20.26 32.19 15.13
C GLY A 69 21.44 32.39 14.17
N GLN A 70 21.98 31.34 13.55
CA GLN A 70 23.07 31.45 12.55
C GLN A 70 22.60 31.60 11.09
N ILE A 71 21.44 32.24 10.87
CA ILE A 71 20.95 32.57 9.52
C ILE A 71 21.10 34.08 9.32
N ALA A 72 22.25 34.48 8.75
CA ALA A 72 22.71 35.81 8.25
C ALA A 72 24.07 36.18 8.89
N ALA A 73 25.14 36.59 8.18
CA ALA A 73 25.33 36.95 6.78
C ALA A 73 26.82 36.81 6.37
N ALA A 74 27.07 36.66 5.07
CA ALA A 74 28.05 37.47 4.35
C ALA A 74 27.60 37.59 2.88
N LYS A 75 27.21 38.80 2.47
CA LYS A 75 27.22 39.24 1.08
C LYS A 75 27.72 40.68 1.05
N PRO A 76 28.46 41.07 -0.01
CA PRO A 76 28.33 42.42 -0.55
C PRO A 76 27.90 42.44 -2.04
N TYR A 77 26.95 43.35 -2.32
CA TYR A 77 26.69 44.15 -3.56
C TYR A 77 26.19 43.42 -4.84
N SER A 78 25.19 43.89 -5.60
CA SER A 78 24.44 45.17 -5.62
C SER A 78 23.10 45.05 -6.41
N ALA A 79 22.13 45.89 -5.99
CA ALA A 79 21.01 46.57 -6.68
C ALA A 79 20.09 45.85 -7.70
N TYR A 80 18.80 45.65 -7.35
CA TYR A 80 17.68 46.54 -7.70
C TYR A 80 16.34 46.11 -7.03
N ASN A 81 15.57 47.12 -6.59
CA ASN A 81 14.22 47.16 -6.00
C ASN A 81 13.12 46.64 -6.96
N ALA A 82 11.88 46.27 -6.60
CA ALA A 82 11.13 46.08 -5.33
C ALA A 82 9.75 45.42 -5.61
N SER A 83 9.19 44.79 -4.57
CA SER A 83 7.75 44.56 -4.24
C SER A 83 6.89 43.65 -5.15
N ALA A 84 5.99 42.79 -4.66
CA ALA A 84 5.25 42.78 -3.39
C ALA A 84 4.90 41.37 -2.87
N ASN A 85 4.71 41.31 -1.55
CA ASN A 85 4.44 40.17 -0.68
C ASN A 85 3.02 39.59 -0.76
N THR A 86 2.91 38.30 -0.40
CA THR A 86 1.95 37.86 0.65
C THR A 86 2.49 36.58 1.30
N THR A 87 2.96 36.69 2.55
CA THR A 87 3.50 35.58 3.35
C THR A 87 2.48 35.12 4.39
N CYS A 88 2.18 33.81 4.38
CA CYS A 88 1.34 33.14 5.37
C CYS A 88 2.07 33.05 6.73
N LEU A 89 1.53 33.74 7.74
CA LEU A 89 2.06 33.86 9.11
C LEU A 89 1.76 32.64 10.02
N GLN A 90 1.10 31.58 9.53
CA GLN A 90 0.68 30.45 10.39
C GLN A 90 1.67 29.27 10.47
N CYS A 91 2.74 29.21 9.68
CA CYS A 91 3.69 28.08 9.71
C CYS A 91 4.78 28.12 10.81
N LYS A 92 4.84 29.17 11.66
CA LYS A 92 5.89 29.32 12.70
C LYS A 92 5.53 28.74 14.08
N SER A 93 4.25 28.51 14.35
CA SER A 93 3.77 28.02 15.65
C SER A 93 3.94 26.50 15.81
N THR A 94 3.60 25.72 14.79
CA THR A 94 3.51 24.25 14.85
C THR A 94 4.86 23.54 15.02
N ARG A 95 5.97 24.09 14.49
CA ARG A 95 7.31 23.49 14.64
C ARG A 95 7.92 23.61 16.04
N LYS A 96 7.48 24.59 16.84
CA LYS A 96 7.96 24.74 18.23
C LYS A 96 7.37 23.69 19.16
N TYR A 97 6.11 23.32 18.96
CA TYR A 97 5.41 22.35 19.81
C TYR A 97 5.88 20.91 19.57
N THR A 98 6.17 20.51 18.34
CA THR A 98 6.63 19.15 18.01
C THR A 98 8.01 18.82 18.62
N PHE A 99 8.92 19.80 18.68
CA PHE A 99 10.26 19.61 19.24
C PHE A 99 10.25 19.50 20.78
N ILE A 100 9.39 20.27 21.44
CA ILE A 100 9.25 20.26 22.91
C ILE A 100 8.59 18.94 23.38
N ILE A 101 7.58 18.45 22.65
CA ILE A 101 6.83 17.23 23.01
C ILE A 101 7.66 15.96 22.81
N SER A 102 8.52 15.91 21.77
CA SER A 102 9.44 14.78 21.58
C SER A 102 10.44 14.63 22.73
N GLN A 103 10.86 15.74 23.36
CA GLN A 103 11.76 15.69 24.52
C GLN A 103 11.03 15.34 25.82
N ILE A 104 9.74 15.67 25.94
CA ILE A 104 8.92 15.29 27.10
C ILE A 104 8.66 13.78 27.10
N ILE A 105 8.45 13.14 25.95
CA ILE A 105 8.21 11.69 25.84
C ILE A 105 9.49 10.89 26.19
N GLU A 106 10.66 11.30 25.68
CA GLU A 106 11.94 10.68 26.09
C GLU A 106 12.19 10.86 27.60
N PHE A 107 11.81 12.01 28.17
CA PHE A 107 11.96 12.26 29.60
C PHE A 107 11.02 11.40 30.46
N LEU A 108 9.79 11.15 29.99
CA LEU A 108 8.80 10.32 30.69
C LEU A 108 9.14 8.82 30.64
N GLU A 109 9.73 8.33 29.55
CA GLU A 109 10.22 6.94 29.46
C GLU A 109 11.43 6.70 30.38
N ILE A 110 12.33 7.67 30.47
CA ILE A 110 13.49 7.62 31.38
C ILE A 110 13.05 7.74 32.85
N ALA A 111 12.06 8.59 33.15
CA ALA A 111 11.51 8.74 34.48
C ALA A 111 10.73 7.49 34.94
N GLY A 112 9.99 6.84 34.03
CA GLY A 112 9.29 5.58 34.29
C GLY A 112 10.26 4.42 34.60
N MET A 113 11.39 4.34 33.91
CA MET A 113 12.47 3.42 34.25
C MET A 113 13.08 3.72 35.62
N PHE A 114 13.28 5.00 35.96
CA PHE A 114 13.85 5.41 37.25
C PHE A 114 12.94 5.08 38.43
N ILE A 115 11.62 5.29 38.28
CA ILE A 115 10.64 4.99 39.34
C ILE A 115 10.54 3.48 39.57
N SER A 116 10.56 2.66 38.52
CA SER A 116 10.59 1.19 38.66
C SER A 116 11.86 0.68 39.34
N ILE A 117 13.01 1.32 39.11
CA ILE A 117 14.28 0.96 39.76
C ILE A 117 14.29 1.36 41.23
N VAL A 118 13.73 2.53 41.57
CA VAL A 118 13.66 3.03 42.96
C VAL A 118 12.64 2.24 43.79
N ALA A 119 11.50 1.87 43.19
CA ALA A 119 10.46 1.06 43.85
C ALA A 119 10.92 -0.38 44.17
N HIS A 120 11.86 -0.93 43.39
CA HIS A 120 12.40 -2.27 43.63
C HIS A 120 13.56 -2.31 44.65
N HIS A 121 14.03 -1.16 45.15
CA HIS A 121 15.21 -1.09 46.03
C HIS A 121 14.99 -0.45 47.39
N PHE A 122 13.89 0.26 47.62
CA PHE A 122 13.62 0.89 48.92
C PHE A 122 12.23 0.51 49.43
N SER A 123 12.19 -0.39 50.41
CA SER A 123 11.03 -0.58 51.28
C SER A 123 10.83 0.70 52.09
N MET A 124 9.90 1.59 51.69
CA MET A 124 9.58 2.80 52.45
C MET A 124 8.10 3.20 52.45
N ASN A 125 7.75 3.90 53.53
CA ASN A 125 6.45 4.12 54.20
C ASN A 125 5.31 4.82 53.43
N ALA A 126 4.09 4.57 53.94
CA ALA A 126 2.76 4.93 53.43
C ALA A 126 2.46 6.43 53.15
N LYS A 127 3.37 7.38 53.43
CA LYS A 127 3.16 8.80 53.08
C LYS A 127 3.42 9.15 51.61
N VAL A 128 4.08 8.25 50.85
CA VAL A 128 4.37 8.46 49.41
C VAL A 128 3.18 8.06 48.50
N ILE A 129 2.19 7.33 49.04
CA ILE A 129 1.04 6.81 48.28
C ILE A 129 0.09 7.93 47.81
N SER A 130 -0.02 9.04 48.56
CA SER A 130 -0.90 10.16 48.23
C SER A 130 -0.48 10.93 46.96
N THR A 131 0.82 11.14 46.76
CA THR A 131 1.35 11.79 45.55
C THR A 131 1.31 10.90 44.30
N SER A 132 1.35 9.58 44.48
CA SER A 132 1.29 8.62 43.37
C SER A 132 -0.12 8.47 42.78
N VAL A 133 -1.18 8.68 43.57
CA VAL A 133 -2.57 8.61 43.09
C VAL A 133 -2.94 9.82 42.22
N VAL A 134 -2.41 11.01 42.52
CA VAL A 134 -2.58 12.22 41.68
C VAL A 134 -1.81 12.11 40.35
N ALA A 135 -0.65 11.44 40.37
CA ALA A 135 0.10 11.11 39.15
C ALA A 135 -0.64 10.09 38.26
N LEU A 136 -1.35 9.13 38.86
CA LEU A 136 -2.19 8.14 38.17
C LEU A 136 -3.41 8.78 37.47
N PHE A 137 -4.09 9.73 38.10
CA PHE A 137 -5.20 10.48 37.45
C PHE A 137 -4.73 11.39 36.32
N SER A 138 -3.54 11.99 36.46
CA SER A 138 -2.89 12.75 35.38
C SER A 138 -2.46 11.85 34.21
N PHE A 139 -2.07 10.60 34.51
CA PHE A 139 -1.75 9.56 33.53
C PHE A 139 -2.95 9.14 32.67
N PHE A 140 -4.15 9.02 33.25
CA PHE A 140 -5.37 8.69 32.50
C PHE A 140 -5.79 9.82 31.54
N LYS A 141 -5.59 11.08 31.94
CA LYS A 141 -5.89 12.24 31.08
C LYS A 141 -4.88 12.37 29.93
N ILE A 142 -3.59 12.13 30.20
CA ILE A 142 -2.52 12.10 29.19
C ILE A 142 -2.66 10.90 28.24
N SER A 143 -3.14 9.74 28.72
CA SER A 143 -3.43 8.56 27.87
C SER A 143 -4.50 8.83 26.82
N THR A 144 -5.50 9.65 27.16
CA THR A 144 -6.60 9.99 26.25
C THR A 144 -6.14 10.98 25.17
N GLU A 145 -5.27 11.92 25.51
CA GLU A 145 -4.64 12.83 24.53
C GLU A 145 -3.51 12.19 23.71
N LEU A 146 -2.82 11.17 24.25
CA LEU A 146 -1.84 10.36 23.51
C LEU A 146 -2.48 9.55 22.39
N LYS A 147 -3.72 9.05 22.57
CA LYS A 147 -4.48 8.37 21.50
C LYS A 147 -4.80 9.31 20.33
N LEU A 148 -5.08 10.59 20.60
CA LEU A 148 -5.22 11.62 19.56
C LEU A 148 -3.87 11.94 18.90
N PHE A 149 -2.76 11.91 19.65
CA PHE A 149 -1.42 12.15 19.12
C PHE A 149 -0.83 10.99 18.31
N GLU A 150 -1.24 9.76 18.58
CA GLU A 150 -0.83 8.57 17.83
C GLU A 150 -1.38 8.60 16.38
N HIS A 151 -2.54 9.24 16.19
CA HIS A 151 -3.07 9.58 14.88
C HIS A 151 -2.17 10.60 14.13
N HIS A 152 -1.73 11.67 14.81
CA HIS A 152 -0.79 12.65 14.25
C HIS A 152 0.64 12.11 14.03
N LYS A 153 1.09 11.11 14.80
CA LYS A 153 2.40 10.48 14.63
C LYS A 153 2.50 9.68 13.33
N ASN A 154 1.38 9.12 12.87
CA ASN A 154 1.27 8.50 11.55
C ASN A 154 1.34 9.54 10.42
N GLU A 155 0.66 10.69 10.56
CA GLU A 155 0.81 11.81 9.60
C GLU A 155 2.24 12.36 9.53
N ILE A 156 2.96 12.43 10.66
CA ILE A 156 4.35 12.93 10.70
C ILE A 156 5.35 11.94 10.07
N ARG A 157 5.10 10.62 10.13
CA ARG A 157 5.90 9.62 9.38
C ARG A 157 5.63 9.67 7.88
N GLU A 158 4.45 10.11 7.45
CA GLU A 158 4.12 10.30 6.04
C GLU A 158 4.76 11.55 5.41
N ASN A 159 5.12 12.54 6.22
CA ASN A 159 5.77 13.79 5.78
C ASN A 159 7.24 13.67 5.29
N VAL A 160 7.78 12.46 5.18
CA VAL A 160 9.08 12.20 4.52
C VAL A 160 8.89 11.84 3.04
N PHE A 161 7.68 11.51 2.63
CA PHE A 161 7.37 11.10 1.26
C PHE A 161 6.79 12.26 0.44
N SER A 162 6.99 12.19 -0.88
CA SER A 162 6.32 13.06 -1.84
C SER A 162 4.80 13.03 -1.58
N PRO A 163 4.09 14.17 -1.72
CA PRO A 163 2.67 14.30 -1.35
C PRO A 163 1.74 13.29 -2.04
N TYR A 164 2.23 12.63 -3.08
CA TYR A 164 1.50 11.70 -3.95
C TYR A 164 1.43 10.25 -3.44
N HIS A 165 2.00 9.93 -2.27
CA HIS A 165 2.14 8.55 -1.79
C HIS A 165 1.09 8.12 -0.75
N ASN A 166 0.31 9.05 -0.20
CA ASN A 166 -0.68 8.74 0.82
C ASN A 166 -1.96 8.17 0.17
N PRO A 167 -2.36 6.91 0.43
CA PRO A 167 -3.60 6.34 -0.09
C PRO A 167 -4.86 6.85 0.63
N HIS A 168 -4.73 7.60 1.73
CA HIS A 168 -5.85 8.15 2.52
C HIS A 168 -6.78 7.07 3.10
N PHE A 169 -6.25 5.87 3.36
CA PHE A 169 -6.99 4.81 4.03
C PHE A 169 -7.36 5.19 5.46
N LEU A 170 -8.54 4.73 5.90
CA LEU A 170 -8.97 4.92 7.28
C LEU A 170 -8.44 3.80 8.18
N GLY A 171 -7.90 4.18 9.34
CA GLY A 171 -7.45 3.24 10.35
C GLY A 171 -6.33 2.32 9.86
N THR A 172 -6.50 1.01 10.06
CA THR A 172 -5.51 -0.02 9.70
C THR A 172 -5.76 -0.65 8.31
N ARG A 173 -6.67 -0.09 7.52
CA ARG A 173 -6.98 -0.62 6.19
C ARG A 173 -5.78 -0.44 5.25
N GLY A 174 -5.47 -1.45 4.44
CA GLY A 174 -4.31 -1.38 3.53
C GLY A 174 -4.45 -2.08 2.18
N ILE A 175 -5.64 -2.57 1.86
CA ILE A 175 -5.88 -3.39 0.67
C ILE A 175 -6.81 -2.66 -0.30
N ILE A 176 -6.43 -2.66 -1.58
CA ILE A 176 -7.26 -2.19 -2.69
C ILE A 176 -7.90 -3.39 -3.37
N VAL A 177 -9.17 -3.28 -3.75
CA VAL A 177 -9.80 -4.21 -4.70
C VAL A 177 -9.99 -3.52 -6.05
N GLN A 178 -9.71 -4.22 -7.15
CA GLN A 178 -10.08 -3.74 -8.49
C GLN A 178 -11.40 -4.40 -8.90
N LEU A 179 -12.51 -3.66 -8.79
CA LEU A 179 -13.84 -4.11 -9.24
C LEU A 179 -13.99 -3.84 -10.74
N MET A 180 -13.40 -4.73 -11.55
CA MET A 180 -13.30 -4.58 -13.00
C MET A 180 -14.67 -4.50 -13.67
N GLU A 181 -14.99 -3.38 -14.33
CA GLU A 181 -16.25 -3.16 -15.08
C GLU A 181 -17.53 -3.20 -14.22
N TRP A 182 -17.45 -3.15 -12.89
CA TRP A 182 -18.68 -3.15 -12.08
C TRP A 182 -19.50 -1.87 -12.31
N PRO A 183 -20.86 -1.95 -12.28
CA PRO A 183 -21.70 -0.76 -12.25
C PRO A 183 -21.52 0.06 -10.97
N PHE A 184 -21.62 1.39 -11.06
CA PHE A 184 -21.35 2.29 -9.93
C PHE A 184 -22.26 2.01 -8.72
N LEU A 185 -23.55 1.76 -8.95
CA LEU A 185 -24.49 1.46 -7.86
C LEU A 185 -24.21 0.10 -7.20
N ASP A 186 -23.73 -0.90 -7.96
CA ASP A 186 -23.29 -2.18 -7.39
C ASP A 186 -22.04 -1.98 -6.54
N ILE A 187 -21.10 -1.13 -6.96
CA ILE A 187 -19.92 -0.77 -6.16
C ILE A 187 -20.33 -0.03 -4.88
N ALA A 188 -21.32 0.86 -4.95
CA ALA A 188 -21.84 1.56 -3.78
C ALA A 188 -22.35 0.58 -2.72
N GLU A 189 -23.16 -0.39 -3.15
CA GLU A 189 -23.69 -1.41 -2.25
C GLU A 189 -22.60 -2.37 -1.75
N GLU A 190 -21.64 -2.71 -2.61
CA GLU A 190 -20.45 -3.50 -2.24
C GLU A 190 -19.62 -2.79 -1.16
N CYS A 191 -19.42 -1.48 -1.28
CA CYS A 191 -18.76 -0.64 -0.28
C CYS A 191 -19.46 -0.70 1.07
N ARG A 192 -20.78 -0.54 1.06
CA ARG A 192 -21.63 -0.51 2.26
C ARG A 192 -21.68 -1.87 2.97
N THR A 193 -21.91 -2.94 2.21
CA THR A 193 -22.27 -4.25 2.77
C THR A 193 -21.09 -5.18 2.99
N LEU A 194 -20.02 -5.02 2.21
CA LEU A 194 -18.87 -5.93 2.26
C LEU A 194 -17.55 -5.20 2.45
N LEU A 195 -17.14 -4.30 1.56
CA LEU A 195 -15.78 -3.76 1.57
C LEU A 195 -15.49 -2.97 2.84
N GLY A 196 -16.40 -2.06 3.23
CA GLY A 196 -16.29 -1.29 4.47
C GLY A 196 -16.23 -2.18 5.71
N PRO A 197 -17.25 -3.03 5.95
CA PRO A 197 -17.28 -3.94 7.10
C PRO A 197 -16.10 -4.94 7.15
N ARG A 198 -15.54 -5.33 6.00
CA ARG A 198 -14.40 -6.26 5.92
C ARG A 198 -13.04 -5.57 5.90
N GLY A 199 -13.01 -4.24 5.99
CA GLY A 199 -11.78 -3.46 6.12
C GLY A 199 -10.98 -3.26 4.84
N TYR A 200 -11.59 -3.32 3.66
CA TYR A 200 -10.93 -2.88 2.44
C TYR A 200 -10.69 -1.36 2.51
N GLY A 201 -9.49 -0.95 2.10
CA GLY A 201 -9.08 0.46 2.14
C GLY A 201 -9.59 1.26 0.96
N GLY A 202 -9.72 0.64 -0.21
CA GLY A 202 -10.25 1.32 -1.39
C GLY A 202 -10.57 0.41 -2.56
N VAL A 203 -11.16 1.01 -3.58
CA VAL A 203 -11.57 0.37 -4.83
C VAL A 203 -10.97 1.12 -6.02
N GLN A 204 -10.38 0.37 -6.96
CA GLN A 204 -10.01 0.87 -8.27
C GLN A 204 -11.21 0.72 -9.22
N LEU A 205 -11.58 1.83 -9.87
CA LEU A 205 -12.71 1.97 -10.78
C LEU A 205 -12.18 2.25 -12.20
N LEU A 206 -12.82 1.69 -13.24
CA LEU A 206 -12.50 2.03 -14.62
C LEU A 206 -13.31 3.24 -15.10
N SER A 207 -12.65 4.37 -15.36
CA SER A 207 -13.35 5.59 -15.82
C SER A 207 -12.38 6.62 -16.40
N TYR A 208 -12.42 6.81 -17.73
CA TYR A 208 -11.75 7.95 -18.39
C TYR A 208 -12.52 9.26 -18.17
N TYR A 209 -13.85 9.16 -18.10
CA TYR A 209 -14.79 10.25 -17.85
C TYR A 209 -15.78 9.85 -16.75
N ILE A 210 -16.27 10.83 -16.00
CA ILE A 210 -17.39 10.64 -15.10
C ILE A 210 -18.62 10.23 -15.93
N GLY A 211 -19.11 9.02 -15.68
CA GLY A 211 -20.14 8.37 -16.47
C GLY A 211 -19.56 7.39 -17.52
N SER A 212 -20.16 6.20 -17.61
CA SER A 212 -19.78 5.18 -18.59
C SER A 212 -20.88 4.11 -18.69
N ARG A 213 -20.57 2.94 -19.27
CA ARG A 213 -21.45 1.76 -19.17
C ARG A 213 -21.68 1.30 -17.71
N SER A 214 -20.83 1.74 -16.78
CA SER A 214 -20.99 1.49 -15.34
C SER A 214 -22.09 2.35 -14.71
N GLY A 215 -22.55 3.43 -15.35
CA GLY A 215 -23.60 4.29 -14.83
C GLY A 215 -23.41 5.76 -15.20
N THR A 216 -24.36 6.58 -14.77
CA THR A 216 -24.39 8.03 -14.98
C THR A 216 -23.47 8.78 -14.01
N GLU A 217 -23.33 10.09 -14.21
CA GLU A 217 -22.67 10.98 -13.25
C GLU A 217 -23.36 10.96 -11.86
N SER A 218 -24.69 10.87 -11.82
CA SER A 218 -25.45 10.76 -10.57
C SER A 218 -25.16 9.45 -9.84
N ASP A 219 -25.02 8.34 -10.59
CA ASP A 219 -24.66 7.04 -10.02
C ASP A 219 -23.23 7.07 -9.46
N PHE A 220 -22.31 7.74 -10.17
CA PHE A 220 -20.94 7.93 -9.71
C PHE A 220 -20.88 8.75 -8.42
N TRP A 221 -21.62 9.86 -8.34
CA TRP A 221 -21.69 10.69 -7.13
C TRP A 221 -22.24 9.88 -5.94
N THR A 222 -23.32 9.12 -6.17
CA THR A 222 -23.95 8.27 -5.17
C THR A 222 -22.99 7.21 -4.64
N MET A 223 -22.29 6.52 -5.55
CA MET A 223 -21.23 5.56 -5.21
C MET A 223 -20.13 6.22 -4.38
N SER A 224 -19.64 7.38 -4.80
CA SER A 224 -18.57 8.08 -4.10
C SER A 224 -18.95 8.46 -2.68
N ARG A 225 -20.16 8.98 -2.48
CA ARG A 225 -20.66 9.32 -1.14
C ARG A 225 -20.71 8.07 -0.25
N ILE A 226 -21.36 7.02 -0.72
CA ILE A 226 -21.55 5.78 0.05
C ILE A 226 -20.22 5.10 0.36
N CYS A 227 -19.31 5.02 -0.61
CA CYS A 227 -18.00 4.40 -0.39
C CYS A 227 -17.15 5.20 0.61
N ASN A 228 -17.07 6.53 0.47
CA ASN A 228 -16.33 7.35 1.43
C ASN A 228 -16.93 7.30 2.85
N ASP A 229 -18.26 7.24 2.98
CA ASP A 229 -18.94 7.04 4.27
C ASP A 229 -18.68 5.66 4.87
N ALA A 230 -18.53 4.63 4.03
CA ALA A 230 -18.09 3.29 4.44
C ALA A 230 -16.57 3.18 4.72
N GLY A 231 -15.84 4.28 4.55
CA GLY A 231 -14.38 4.36 4.73
C GLY A 231 -13.57 3.71 3.61
N VAL A 232 -14.18 3.47 2.46
CA VAL A 232 -13.56 2.85 1.27
C VAL A 232 -13.25 3.95 0.27
N ARG A 233 -11.96 4.20 0.01
CA ARG A 233 -11.51 5.24 -0.91
C ARG A 233 -11.67 4.83 -2.37
N LEU A 234 -12.02 5.79 -3.23
CA LEU A 234 -12.12 5.57 -4.66
C LEU A 234 -10.82 5.96 -5.38
N TYR A 235 -10.37 5.10 -6.30
CA TYR A 235 -9.26 5.39 -7.20
C TYR A 235 -9.72 5.26 -8.65
N ALA A 236 -9.72 6.38 -9.38
CA ALA A 236 -10.13 6.38 -10.78
C ALA A 236 -8.97 5.94 -11.69
N ASP A 237 -9.26 5.04 -12.62
CA ASP A 237 -8.33 4.58 -13.64
C ASP A 237 -8.41 5.48 -14.87
N VAL A 238 -7.40 6.34 -15.02
CA VAL A 238 -7.36 7.41 -16.01
C VAL A 238 -6.20 7.20 -16.98
N ASN A 239 -6.47 7.40 -18.25
CA ASN A 239 -5.46 7.33 -19.30
C ASN A 239 -5.08 8.75 -19.71
N LEU A 240 -3.86 9.15 -19.33
CA LEU A 240 -3.32 10.46 -19.69
C LEU A 240 -2.50 10.39 -20.98
N ASN A 241 -2.26 9.20 -21.55
CA ASN A 241 -1.35 9.02 -22.67
C ASN A 241 -2.00 9.31 -24.02
N HIS A 242 -3.14 8.69 -24.29
CA HIS A 242 -3.70 8.62 -25.64
C HIS A 242 -5.23 8.68 -25.65
N MET A 243 -5.77 8.81 -26.86
CA MET A 243 -7.21 8.77 -27.13
C MET A 243 -7.61 7.53 -27.95
N ALA A 244 -8.91 7.36 -28.18
CA ALA A 244 -9.45 6.24 -28.95
C ALA A 244 -8.91 6.22 -30.39
N SER A 245 -8.55 5.04 -30.89
CA SER A 245 -8.15 4.80 -32.28
C SER A 245 -9.15 3.93 -33.02
N LEU A 246 -9.08 3.94 -34.35
CA LEU A 246 -9.74 2.94 -35.18
C LEU A 246 -8.93 1.65 -35.10
N SER A 247 -9.33 0.76 -34.19
CA SER A 247 -8.87 -0.62 -34.24
C SER A 247 -9.46 -1.30 -35.48
N THR A 248 -8.59 -1.78 -36.36
CA THR A 248 -8.97 -2.62 -37.51
C THR A 248 -9.75 -3.87 -37.11
N ALA A 249 -9.69 -4.30 -35.85
CA ALA A 249 -10.39 -5.49 -35.35
C ALA A 249 -11.85 -5.24 -34.90
N TYR A 250 -12.24 -4.00 -34.55
CA TYR A 250 -13.60 -3.69 -34.09
C TYR A 250 -14.45 -2.98 -35.16
N TYR A 251 -13.80 -2.27 -36.08
CA TYR A 251 -14.46 -1.48 -37.12
C TYR A 251 -14.17 -1.97 -38.55
N SER A 252 -13.58 -3.16 -38.74
CA SER A 252 -13.33 -3.75 -40.07
C SER A 252 -14.59 -3.85 -40.94
N ASN A 253 -15.77 -3.93 -40.32
CA ASN A 253 -17.05 -4.05 -41.01
C ASN A 253 -17.91 -2.78 -40.94
N VAL A 254 -17.37 -1.67 -40.43
CA VAL A 254 -18.10 -0.40 -40.37
C VAL A 254 -17.39 0.62 -41.25
N SER A 255 -18.01 0.93 -42.38
CA SER A 255 -17.73 2.10 -43.22
C SER A 255 -18.06 3.38 -42.43
N THR A 256 -17.32 3.66 -41.36
CA THR A 256 -17.35 4.98 -40.72
C THR A 256 -16.27 5.82 -41.37
N ASN A 257 -16.56 7.09 -41.66
CA ASN A 257 -15.54 8.09 -42.01
C ASN A 257 -14.66 8.46 -40.78
N GLY A 258 -14.52 7.55 -39.80
CA GLY A 258 -13.88 7.78 -38.49
C GLY A 258 -14.78 8.40 -37.42
N VAL A 259 -16.03 8.72 -37.75
CA VAL A 259 -16.99 9.31 -36.81
C VAL A 259 -17.72 8.21 -36.05
N VAL A 260 -17.59 8.21 -34.72
CA VAL A 260 -18.21 7.23 -33.82
C VAL A 260 -18.93 7.90 -32.65
N LEU A 261 -19.88 7.19 -32.04
CA LEU A 261 -20.48 7.59 -30.78
C LEU A 261 -19.71 6.95 -29.62
N SER A 262 -19.32 7.78 -28.65
CA SER A 262 -18.81 7.29 -27.36
C SER A 262 -19.92 6.66 -26.53
N SER A 263 -19.55 5.98 -25.44
CA SER A 263 -20.49 5.42 -24.45
C SER A 263 -21.40 6.47 -23.79
N LEU A 264 -21.04 7.76 -23.88
CA LEU A 264 -21.83 8.89 -23.40
C LEU A 264 -22.61 9.59 -24.54
N ASN A 265 -22.80 8.89 -25.67
CA ASN A 265 -23.49 9.39 -26.85
C ASN A 265 -22.90 10.68 -27.44
N ARG A 266 -21.60 10.94 -27.21
CA ARG A 266 -20.87 12.06 -27.81
C ARG A 266 -20.27 11.64 -29.13
N ILE A 267 -20.41 12.48 -30.15
CA ILE A 267 -19.79 12.31 -31.46
C ILE A 267 -18.29 12.57 -31.33
N VAL A 268 -17.48 11.61 -31.78
CA VAL A 268 -16.02 11.69 -31.82
C VAL A 268 -15.57 11.41 -33.25
N ASN A 269 -14.65 12.20 -33.78
CA ASN A 269 -14.03 11.93 -35.06
C ASN A 269 -12.59 11.46 -34.83
N ILE A 270 -12.41 10.14 -34.91
CA ILE A 270 -11.13 9.47 -34.64
C ILE A 270 -10.13 9.72 -35.77
N THR A 271 -10.57 9.86 -37.02
CA THR A 271 -9.65 10.10 -38.15
C THR A 271 -9.01 11.49 -38.06
N ASP A 272 -9.78 12.48 -37.63
CA ASP A 272 -9.32 13.88 -37.52
C ASP A 272 -8.74 14.24 -36.14
N TYR A 273 -8.62 13.26 -35.24
CA TYR A 273 -8.17 13.45 -33.85
C TYR A 273 -8.99 14.52 -33.12
N HIS A 274 -10.31 14.50 -33.33
CA HIS A 274 -11.23 15.45 -32.75
C HIS A 274 -12.08 14.80 -31.66
N TYR A 275 -11.78 15.16 -30.42
CA TYR A 275 -12.41 14.63 -29.20
C TYR A 275 -13.05 15.78 -28.41
N PRO A 276 -14.30 16.16 -28.72
CA PRO A 276 -14.94 17.36 -28.15
C PRO A 276 -15.28 17.23 -26.66
N GLY A 277 -15.13 16.03 -26.05
CA GLY A 277 -15.39 15.82 -24.64
C GLY A 277 -14.37 16.46 -23.67
N VAL A 278 -13.12 16.65 -24.10
CA VAL A 278 -12.03 17.39 -23.41
C VAL A 278 -11.52 18.54 -24.30
N PRO A 279 -12.33 18.95 -25.27
CA PRO A 279 -11.93 19.51 -26.58
C PRO A 279 -10.47 19.28 -27.03
N PHE A 280 -10.08 18.04 -27.32
CA PHE A 280 -8.84 17.79 -28.06
C PHE A 280 -9.04 17.90 -29.58
N THR A 281 -8.09 18.53 -30.26
CA THR A 281 -7.96 18.62 -31.71
C THR A 281 -6.64 18.05 -32.16
N LYS A 282 -6.47 17.81 -33.46
CA LYS A 282 -5.23 17.25 -34.04
C LYS A 282 -3.92 17.92 -33.60
N SER A 283 -3.93 19.23 -33.32
CA SER A 283 -2.78 19.98 -32.82
C SER A 283 -2.31 19.56 -31.42
N ASP A 284 -3.19 18.98 -30.61
CA ASP A 284 -2.91 18.53 -29.24
C ASP A 284 -2.10 17.22 -29.19
N PHE A 285 -1.86 16.58 -30.33
CA PHE A 285 -1.20 15.28 -30.43
C PHE A 285 0.23 15.41 -30.95
N HIS A 286 1.07 14.42 -30.61
CA HIS A 286 2.36 14.25 -31.26
C HIS A 286 2.18 13.97 -32.76
N LYS A 287 3.24 14.25 -33.53
CA LYS A 287 3.28 13.86 -34.94
C LYS A 287 3.14 12.34 -35.05
N PHE A 288 2.46 11.88 -36.09
CA PHE A 288 2.25 10.45 -36.30
C PHE A 288 3.57 9.69 -36.38
N CYS A 289 3.71 8.71 -35.50
CA CYS A 289 4.70 7.64 -35.53
C CYS A 289 4.16 6.48 -34.69
N ILE A 290 4.66 5.27 -34.90
CA ILE A 290 4.25 4.06 -34.17
C ILE A 290 5.43 3.62 -33.31
N VAL A 291 5.14 3.14 -32.09
CA VAL A 291 6.15 2.48 -31.27
C VAL A 291 6.52 1.15 -31.90
N ASN A 292 7.71 1.09 -32.51
CA ASN A 292 8.29 -0.08 -33.16
C ASN A 292 9.47 -0.64 -32.36
N ASN A 293 10.21 0.20 -31.65
CA ASN A 293 11.38 -0.16 -30.87
C ASN A 293 11.26 0.26 -29.40
N SER A 294 11.26 -0.74 -28.52
CA SER A 294 11.11 -0.58 -27.07
C SER A 294 12.41 -0.19 -26.34
N VAL A 295 13.48 0.20 -27.05
CA VAL A 295 14.74 0.65 -26.43
C VAL A 295 14.92 2.17 -26.34
N HIS A 296 14.13 2.95 -27.09
CA HIS A 296 14.29 4.41 -27.13
C HIS A 296 13.18 5.12 -26.35
N ALA A 297 13.53 5.73 -25.21
CA ALA A 297 12.56 6.43 -24.36
C ALA A 297 11.77 7.53 -25.09
N HIS A 298 12.39 8.21 -26.05
CA HIS A 298 11.71 9.22 -26.87
C HIS A 298 10.62 8.62 -27.76
N GLU A 299 10.87 7.46 -28.37
CA GLU A 299 9.88 6.78 -29.21
C GLU A 299 8.73 6.25 -28.35
N ILE A 300 9.04 5.59 -27.24
CA ILE A 300 8.02 5.02 -26.33
C ILE A 300 7.07 6.09 -25.78
N ARG A 301 7.55 7.33 -25.59
CA ARG A 301 6.80 8.41 -24.95
C ARG A 301 6.18 9.45 -25.91
N ASN A 302 6.54 9.41 -27.19
CA ASN A 302 6.08 10.40 -28.17
C ASN A 302 5.44 9.78 -29.43
N CYS A 303 5.31 8.45 -29.49
CA CYS A 303 4.71 7.71 -30.60
C CYS A 303 3.50 6.89 -30.16
N GLN A 304 2.66 6.54 -31.12
CA GLN A 304 1.39 5.87 -30.90
C GLN A 304 1.59 4.42 -30.44
N LYS A 305 1.19 4.15 -29.20
CA LYS A 305 1.07 2.78 -28.67
C LYS A 305 -0.11 2.09 -29.34
N ASN A 306 0.10 0.98 -30.05
CA ASN A 306 -0.95 0.21 -30.73
C ASN A 306 -1.86 1.06 -31.65
N GLY A 307 -1.31 2.12 -32.27
CA GLY A 307 -2.06 3.02 -33.16
C GLY A 307 -2.99 4.01 -32.44
N HIS A 308 -2.89 4.14 -31.12
CA HIS A 308 -3.63 5.16 -30.37
C HIS A 308 -2.99 6.55 -30.51
N PRO A 309 -3.75 7.58 -30.91
CA PRO A 309 -3.24 8.95 -31.02
C PRO A 309 -2.64 9.44 -29.69
N ASP A 310 -1.38 9.84 -29.75
CA ASP A 310 -0.54 10.13 -28.58
C ASP A 310 -0.59 11.63 -28.23
N LEU A 311 -1.01 11.96 -27.01
CA LEU A 311 -1.19 13.35 -26.57
C LEU A 311 0.16 14.02 -26.32
N ASN A 312 0.29 15.29 -26.68
CA ASN A 312 1.53 16.04 -26.54
C ASN A 312 1.56 16.87 -25.24
N HIS A 313 2.03 16.26 -24.15
CA HIS A 313 2.11 16.93 -22.83
C HIS A 313 3.14 18.06 -22.74
N ALA A 314 3.98 18.26 -23.76
CA ALA A 314 4.86 19.43 -23.80
C ALA A 314 4.05 20.73 -23.94
N GLN A 315 2.84 20.65 -24.52
CA GLN A 315 1.93 21.77 -24.67
C GLN A 315 1.19 22.07 -23.35
N SER A 316 1.19 23.33 -22.92
CA SER A 316 0.46 23.74 -21.70
C SER A 316 -1.03 23.49 -21.79
N GLY A 317 -1.64 23.79 -22.96
CA GLY A 317 -3.07 23.58 -23.19
C GLY A 317 -3.53 22.12 -23.01
N VAL A 318 -2.67 21.14 -23.36
CA VAL A 318 -2.97 19.72 -23.14
C VAL A 318 -2.98 19.39 -21.65
N LYS A 319 -2.00 19.91 -20.89
CA LYS A 319 -1.90 19.71 -19.45
C LYS A 319 -3.05 20.39 -18.70
N GLU A 320 -3.44 21.59 -19.09
CA GLU A 320 -4.58 22.32 -18.52
C GLU A 320 -5.90 21.54 -18.71
N LYS A 321 -6.14 21.02 -19.92
CA LYS A 321 -7.30 20.16 -20.22
C LYS A 321 -7.33 18.91 -19.32
N MET A 322 -6.18 18.28 -19.08
CA MET A 322 -6.06 17.12 -18.16
C MET A 322 -6.30 17.51 -16.70
N VAL A 323 -5.77 18.64 -16.24
CA VAL A 323 -6.00 19.15 -14.88
C VAL A 323 -7.50 19.39 -14.65
N LEU A 324 -8.19 20.00 -15.62
CA LEU A 324 -9.63 20.22 -15.54
C LEU A 324 -10.40 18.89 -15.42
N MET A 325 -10.07 17.91 -16.26
CA MET A 325 -10.69 16.58 -16.22
C MET A 325 -10.48 15.89 -14.87
N LEU A 326 -9.24 15.86 -14.37
CA LEU A 326 -8.90 15.21 -13.10
C LEU A 326 -9.55 15.92 -11.89
N ASN A 327 -9.61 17.26 -11.90
CA ASN A 327 -10.26 18.02 -10.84
C ASN A 327 -11.78 17.74 -10.76
N GLN A 328 -12.44 17.33 -11.85
CA GLN A 328 -13.84 16.89 -11.77
C GLN A 328 -13.98 15.62 -10.91
N PHE A 329 -13.08 14.65 -11.05
CA PHE A 329 -13.06 13.46 -10.20
C PHE A 329 -12.81 13.80 -8.72
N LEU A 330 -11.88 14.71 -8.45
CA LEU A 330 -11.56 15.15 -7.09
C LEU A 330 -12.76 15.84 -6.42
N LYS A 331 -13.47 16.70 -7.16
CA LYS A 331 -14.72 17.31 -6.69
C LYS A 331 -15.76 16.27 -6.30
N MET A 332 -15.81 15.16 -7.02
CA MET A 332 -16.70 14.02 -6.75
C MET A 332 -16.16 13.03 -5.72
N GLY A 333 -15.12 13.36 -4.94
CA GLY A 333 -14.70 12.53 -3.80
C GLY A 333 -13.76 11.37 -4.14
N VAL A 334 -13.14 11.38 -5.32
CA VAL A 334 -12.05 10.45 -5.66
C VAL A 334 -10.80 10.80 -4.84
N ALA A 335 -10.17 9.79 -4.23
CA ALA A 335 -8.99 9.95 -3.38
C ALA A 335 -7.67 10.00 -4.17
N GLY A 336 -7.68 9.51 -5.40
CA GLY A 336 -6.51 9.43 -6.24
C GLY A 336 -6.71 8.65 -7.53
N PHE A 337 -5.63 8.36 -8.23
CA PHE A 337 -5.67 7.87 -9.61
C PHE A 337 -4.71 6.71 -9.84
N ARG A 338 -5.17 5.68 -10.59
CA ARG A 338 -4.28 4.84 -11.40
C ARG A 338 -4.00 5.60 -12.68
N ILE A 339 -2.73 5.82 -13.00
CA ILE A 339 -2.35 6.37 -14.28
C ILE A 339 -2.07 5.22 -15.25
N ASP A 340 -3.01 4.95 -16.15
CA ASP A 340 -2.87 3.97 -17.22
C ASP A 340 -1.74 4.36 -18.17
N ALA A 341 -1.02 3.36 -18.66
CA ALA A 341 0.07 3.53 -19.62
C ALA A 341 1.11 4.58 -19.20
N ALA A 342 1.34 4.78 -17.90
CA ALA A 342 2.23 5.81 -17.37
C ALA A 342 3.65 5.74 -17.94
N LYS A 343 4.13 4.53 -18.30
CA LYS A 343 5.42 4.30 -18.98
C LYS A 343 5.60 5.17 -20.24
N HIS A 344 4.51 5.48 -20.92
CA HIS A 344 4.46 6.21 -22.19
C HIS A 344 4.30 7.73 -22.00
N VAL A 345 4.23 8.23 -20.76
CA VAL A 345 4.19 9.67 -20.50
C VAL A 345 5.46 10.08 -19.77
N TRP A 346 6.00 11.26 -20.11
CA TRP A 346 7.17 11.79 -19.40
C TRP A 346 6.85 12.09 -17.92
N PRO A 347 7.65 11.60 -16.95
CA PRO A 347 7.44 11.86 -15.53
C PRO A 347 7.38 13.36 -15.18
N LYS A 348 8.18 14.19 -15.86
CA LYS A 348 8.21 15.64 -15.66
C LYS A 348 6.86 16.30 -15.98
N ASP A 349 6.19 15.83 -17.03
CA ASP A 349 4.94 16.43 -17.51
C ASP A 349 3.77 15.96 -16.64
N MET A 350 3.77 14.69 -16.23
CA MET A 350 2.85 14.19 -15.19
C MET A 350 3.02 14.94 -13.88
N LYS A 351 4.25 15.21 -13.44
CA LYS A 351 4.49 16.00 -12.23
C LYS A 351 3.85 17.38 -12.34
N HIS A 352 3.99 18.04 -13.48
CA HIS A 352 3.38 19.36 -13.69
C HIS A 352 1.86 19.32 -13.61
N ILE A 353 1.22 18.28 -14.17
CA ILE A 353 -0.21 18.04 -14.02
C ILE A 353 -0.55 17.86 -12.53
N PHE A 354 0.14 16.95 -11.83
CA PHE A 354 -0.18 16.61 -10.43
C PHE A 354 0.05 17.77 -9.45
N ASP A 355 1.08 18.58 -9.67
CA ASP A 355 1.34 19.79 -8.89
C ASP A 355 0.21 20.81 -9.04
N SER A 356 -0.50 20.80 -10.17
CA SER A 356 -1.56 21.76 -10.53
C SER A 356 -2.97 21.33 -10.12
N LEU A 357 -3.14 20.11 -9.60
CA LEU A 357 -4.45 19.61 -9.17
C LEU A 357 -4.94 20.27 -7.89
N ASP A 358 -6.25 20.23 -7.68
CA ASP A 358 -6.87 20.64 -6.42
C ASP A 358 -6.50 19.67 -5.28
N ASN A 359 -6.69 20.11 -4.04
CA ASN A 359 -6.66 19.21 -2.88
C ASN A 359 -7.92 18.33 -2.87
N LEU A 360 -7.88 17.23 -2.12
CA LEU A 360 -9.03 16.35 -1.94
C LEU A 360 -10.21 17.07 -1.26
N ASN A 361 -11.42 16.74 -1.70
CA ASN A 361 -12.64 17.39 -1.26
C ASN A 361 -13.01 17.01 0.19
N VAL A 362 -12.92 17.96 1.12
CA VAL A 362 -13.19 17.75 2.55
C VAL A 362 -14.61 17.23 2.85
N ASP A 363 -15.58 17.49 1.96
CA ASP A 363 -16.95 16.98 2.11
C ASP A 363 -17.02 15.45 2.09
N PHE A 364 -16.01 14.78 1.54
CA PHE A 364 -15.88 13.31 1.47
C PHE A 364 -14.96 12.73 2.56
N ASN A 365 -14.89 13.41 3.72
CA ASN A 365 -14.13 12.98 4.89
C ASN A 365 -12.62 12.86 4.61
N PHE A 366 -12.06 13.81 3.86
CA PHE A 366 -10.62 13.99 3.70
C PHE A 366 -10.13 15.15 4.59
N SER A 367 -8.91 15.03 5.11
CA SER A 367 -8.27 16.12 5.86
C SER A 367 -7.99 17.32 4.96
N ILE A 368 -8.03 18.52 5.56
CA ILE A 368 -7.71 19.76 4.85
C ILE A 368 -6.27 19.72 4.31
N GLY A 369 -6.11 20.09 3.04
CA GLY A 369 -4.79 20.10 2.39
C GLY A 369 -4.30 18.74 1.88
N SER A 370 -5.08 17.67 2.01
CA SER A 370 -4.72 16.35 1.47
C SER A 370 -4.54 16.40 -0.05
N ARG A 371 -3.41 15.89 -0.54
CA ARG A 371 -3.11 15.77 -1.98
C ARG A 371 -3.60 14.43 -2.53
N PRO A 372 -4.01 14.36 -3.81
CA PRO A 372 -4.45 13.10 -4.40
C PRO A 372 -3.35 12.03 -4.39
N PHE A 373 -3.76 10.78 -4.19
CA PHE A 373 -2.89 9.62 -4.31
C PHE A 373 -2.63 9.27 -5.77
N PHE A 374 -1.41 8.83 -6.10
CA PHE A 374 -1.09 8.35 -7.45
C PHE A 374 -0.41 6.99 -7.39
N TYR A 375 -0.85 6.10 -8.28
CA TYR A 375 -0.05 4.93 -8.65
C TYR A 375 0.02 4.74 -10.16
N HIS A 376 1.22 4.44 -10.62
CA HIS A 376 1.58 4.45 -12.03
C HIS A 376 1.61 3.04 -12.60
N ASP A 377 0.90 2.83 -13.71
CA ASP A 377 1.00 1.62 -14.49
C ASP A 377 2.26 1.64 -15.36
N VAL A 378 3.34 1.09 -14.81
CA VAL A 378 4.63 1.00 -15.49
C VAL A 378 5.03 -0.47 -15.56
N VAL A 379 4.87 -1.04 -16.75
CA VAL A 379 5.36 -2.39 -17.06
C VAL A 379 6.88 -2.31 -17.21
N ASP A 380 7.61 -2.81 -16.22
CA ASP A 380 9.06 -2.94 -16.23
C ASP A 380 9.45 -4.27 -15.59
N MET A 381 10.11 -5.13 -16.37
CA MET A 381 10.53 -6.47 -15.97
C MET A 381 11.95 -6.52 -15.39
N GLY A 382 12.56 -5.35 -15.16
CA GLY A 382 13.88 -5.17 -14.59
C GLY A 382 15.00 -5.01 -15.62
N SER A 383 14.69 -5.13 -16.91
CA SER A 383 15.62 -4.97 -18.03
C SER A 383 15.09 -4.04 -19.12
N ASP A 384 14.01 -3.32 -18.83
CA ASP A 384 13.37 -2.39 -19.76
C ASP A 384 14.21 -1.11 -19.90
N SER A 385 14.13 -0.46 -21.06
CA SER A 385 14.83 0.81 -21.34
C SER A 385 14.31 1.99 -20.52
N ILE A 386 13.04 1.93 -20.13
CA ILE A 386 12.40 2.87 -19.21
C ILE A 386 12.22 2.16 -17.88
N SER A 387 12.79 2.74 -16.83
CA SER A 387 12.73 2.14 -15.49
C SER A 387 11.50 2.60 -14.73
N LYS A 388 10.85 1.68 -14.02
CA LYS A 388 9.81 1.98 -13.01
C LYS A 388 10.29 2.97 -11.94
N THR A 389 11.59 3.05 -11.69
CA THR A 389 12.15 3.97 -10.68
C THR A 389 11.97 5.44 -11.03
N GLU A 390 11.87 5.79 -12.32
CA GLU A 390 11.66 7.16 -12.81
C GLU A 390 10.35 7.79 -12.31
N TYR A 391 9.36 6.94 -11.97
CA TYR A 391 8.01 7.36 -11.57
C TYR A 391 7.81 7.38 -10.05
N THR A 392 8.75 6.78 -9.29
CA THR A 392 8.64 6.71 -7.82
C THR A 392 8.67 8.06 -7.08
N PRO A 393 9.29 9.15 -7.59
CA PRO A 393 9.16 10.46 -6.95
C PRO A 393 7.75 11.05 -7.02
N ILE A 394 6.92 10.58 -7.97
CA ILE A 394 5.60 11.14 -8.27
C ILE A 394 4.45 10.18 -7.94
N GLY A 395 4.71 9.11 -7.18
CA GLY A 395 3.69 8.19 -6.69
C GLY A 395 4.21 6.76 -6.56
N VAL A 396 3.30 5.88 -6.16
CA VAL A 396 3.57 4.43 -6.09
C VAL A 396 3.59 3.85 -7.51
N VAL A 397 4.26 2.72 -7.73
CA VAL A 397 4.35 2.10 -9.05
C VAL A 397 3.95 0.62 -8.98
N THR A 398 3.22 0.15 -9.98
CA THR A 398 2.84 -1.25 -10.14
C THR A 398 4.06 -2.15 -10.34
N GLU A 399 4.26 -3.14 -9.47
CA GLU A 399 5.41 -4.04 -9.53
C GLU A 399 5.09 -5.33 -10.32
N TYR A 400 5.14 -5.27 -11.66
CA TYR A 400 4.83 -6.41 -12.52
C TYR A 400 5.77 -7.61 -12.32
N LEU A 401 7.05 -7.37 -11.99
CA LEU A 401 8.02 -8.44 -11.75
C LEU A 401 7.64 -9.29 -10.53
N TYR A 402 6.93 -8.72 -9.56
CA TYR A 402 6.37 -9.44 -8.41
C TYR A 402 5.41 -10.54 -8.86
N ALA A 403 4.42 -10.19 -9.68
CA ALA A 403 3.40 -11.12 -10.16
C ALA A 403 4.03 -12.29 -10.94
N VAL A 404 4.96 -11.98 -11.84
CA VAL A 404 5.62 -12.98 -12.69
C VAL A 404 6.55 -13.90 -11.90
N LYS A 405 7.38 -13.36 -10.99
CA LYS A 405 8.26 -14.20 -10.16
C LYS A 405 7.46 -15.11 -9.23
N LEU A 406 6.38 -14.59 -8.64
CA LEU A 406 5.51 -15.38 -7.76
C LEU A 406 4.84 -16.52 -8.53
N ALA A 407 4.29 -16.23 -9.71
CA ALA A 407 3.67 -17.23 -10.57
C ALA A 407 4.66 -18.31 -11.03
N ASN A 408 5.91 -17.94 -11.35
CA ASN A 408 6.95 -18.88 -11.74
C ASN A 408 7.34 -19.82 -10.59
N ILE A 409 7.44 -19.30 -9.36
CA ILE A 409 7.76 -20.08 -8.16
C ILE A 409 6.62 -21.06 -7.83
N ILE A 410 5.38 -20.58 -7.80
CA ILE A 410 4.22 -21.42 -7.45
C ILE A 410 3.95 -22.50 -8.52
N ASN A 411 4.24 -22.21 -9.79
CA ASN A 411 4.17 -23.21 -10.85
C ASN A 411 5.40 -24.12 -10.94
N ALA A 412 6.39 -23.96 -10.04
CA ALA A 412 7.66 -24.69 -10.07
C ALA A 412 8.39 -24.62 -11.42
N LYS A 413 8.24 -23.50 -12.15
CA LYS A 413 8.82 -23.33 -13.50
C LYS A 413 10.30 -22.94 -13.48
N SER A 414 10.69 -22.07 -12.55
CA SER A 414 12.05 -21.51 -12.54
C SER A 414 12.75 -21.59 -11.19
N ALA A 415 12.01 -21.80 -10.10
CA ALA A 415 12.56 -21.83 -8.75
C ALA A 415 11.59 -22.53 -7.77
N PRO A 416 12.12 -23.20 -6.72
CA PRO A 416 11.31 -23.82 -5.68
C PRO A 416 10.71 -22.79 -4.72
N LEU A 417 9.69 -23.18 -3.96
CA LEU A 417 9.01 -22.33 -2.97
C LEU A 417 9.97 -21.78 -1.89
N THR A 418 11.03 -22.51 -1.56
CA THR A 418 12.08 -22.06 -0.62
C THR A 418 12.78 -20.77 -1.05
N SER A 419 12.75 -20.42 -2.34
CA SER A 419 13.33 -19.18 -2.86
C SER A 419 12.66 -17.92 -2.32
N LEU A 420 11.44 -18.05 -1.77
CA LEU A 420 10.71 -16.96 -1.12
C LEU A 420 11.41 -16.41 0.13
N ILE A 421 12.46 -17.07 0.64
CA ILE A 421 13.27 -16.53 1.74
C ILE A 421 13.90 -15.16 1.41
N ASN A 422 14.20 -14.92 0.14
CA ASN A 422 14.80 -13.68 -0.36
C ASN A 422 13.76 -12.70 -0.93
N TRP A 423 12.48 -12.86 -0.56
CA TRP A 423 11.39 -12.11 -1.18
C TRP A 423 11.41 -10.62 -0.85
N GLY A 424 11.72 -9.78 -1.85
CA GLY A 424 11.82 -8.33 -1.69
C GLY A 424 12.73 -7.67 -2.74
N PRO A 425 13.31 -6.48 -2.43
CA PRO A 425 14.13 -5.71 -3.37
C PRO A 425 15.32 -6.47 -3.96
N ALA A 426 15.87 -7.43 -3.23
CA ALA A 426 16.95 -8.30 -3.70
C ALA A 426 16.60 -9.10 -4.98
N MET A 427 15.30 -9.21 -5.31
CA MET A 427 14.83 -9.84 -6.54
C MET A 427 14.62 -8.88 -7.71
N GLY A 428 15.08 -7.63 -7.60
CA GLY A 428 14.88 -6.58 -8.61
C GLY A 428 13.55 -5.84 -8.48
N PHE A 429 12.88 -5.99 -7.34
CA PHE A 429 11.68 -5.20 -7.04
C PHE A 429 12.06 -3.78 -6.60
N LEU A 430 11.09 -2.88 -6.73
CA LEU A 430 11.09 -1.58 -6.08
C LEU A 430 11.28 -1.70 -4.57
N SER A 431 11.64 -0.59 -3.94
CA SER A 431 11.59 -0.47 -2.49
C SER A 431 10.16 -0.73 -1.99
N HIS A 432 10.03 -1.27 -0.78
CA HIS A 432 8.71 -1.56 -0.19
C HIS A 432 7.75 -0.37 -0.28
N GLN A 433 8.23 0.85 0.02
CA GLN A 433 7.40 2.05 0.06
C GLN A 433 6.91 2.53 -1.31
N ASN A 434 7.56 2.11 -2.40
CA ASN A 434 7.24 2.60 -3.74
C ASN A 434 6.45 1.56 -4.56
N ALA A 435 6.17 0.39 -4.01
CA ALA A 435 5.57 -0.73 -4.73
C ALA A 435 4.09 -0.94 -4.40
N LEU A 436 3.26 -1.01 -5.45
CA LEU A 436 1.95 -1.65 -5.40
C LEU A 436 2.10 -3.05 -6.01
N VAL A 437 1.80 -4.07 -5.21
CA VAL A 437 1.92 -5.48 -5.61
C VAL A 437 0.55 -6.11 -5.84
N PHE A 438 0.51 -7.07 -6.76
CA PHE A 438 -0.69 -7.84 -7.12
C PHE A 438 -0.26 -9.22 -7.65
N VAL A 439 -1.18 -10.18 -7.64
CA VAL A 439 -0.98 -11.50 -8.26
C VAL A 439 -1.28 -11.46 -9.76
N ASP A 440 -2.36 -10.76 -10.11
CA ASP A 440 -2.77 -10.47 -11.48
C ASP A 440 -3.46 -9.10 -11.58
N SER A 441 -3.73 -8.71 -12.81
CA SER A 441 -4.43 -7.50 -13.21
C SER A 441 -5.35 -7.84 -14.37
N HIS A 442 -6.26 -6.92 -14.69
CA HIS A 442 -7.17 -7.04 -15.83
C HIS A 442 -6.46 -7.33 -17.18
N ASP A 443 -5.27 -6.77 -17.42
CA ASP A 443 -4.48 -7.04 -18.64
C ASP A 443 -3.73 -8.37 -18.56
N THR A 444 -3.02 -8.61 -17.45
CA THR A 444 -2.15 -9.78 -17.33
C THR A 444 -2.94 -11.09 -17.30
N GLN A 445 -4.15 -11.09 -16.71
CA GLN A 445 -4.99 -12.29 -16.68
C GLN A 445 -5.50 -12.71 -18.07
N ARG A 446 -5.49 -11.77 -19.03
CA ARG A 446 -5.85 -12.01 -20.43
C ARG A 446 -4.63 -12.14 -21.36
N GLY A 447 -3.42 -11.94 -20.85
CA GLY A 447 -2.19 -11.94 -21.64
C GLY A 447 -2.13 -10.76 -22.63
N LEU A 448 -2.64 -9.59 -22.23
CA LEU A 448 -2.69 -8.37 -23.05
C LEU A 448 -1.45 -7.48 -22.92
N VAL A 449 -0.59 -7.75 -21.93
CA VAL A 449 0.68 -7.03 -21.77
C VAL A 449 1.69 -7.60 -22.76
N SER A 450 2.02 -6.86 -23.82
CA SER A 450 2.93 -7.30 -24.90
C SER A 450 4.30 -7.75 -24.42
N GLU A 451 4.84 -7.11 -23.38
CA GLU A 451 6.12 -7.40 -22.76
C GLU A 451 6.10 -8.73 -21.97
N LEU A 452 4.90 -9.29 -21.75
CA LEU A 452 4.68 -10.57 -21.11
C LEU A 452 4.12 -11.56 -22.13
N SER A 453 4.77 -12.72 -22.29
CA SER A 453 4.14 -13.83 -23.00
C SER A 453 2.81 -14.21 -22.33
N ARG A 454 1.87 -14.80 -23.10
CA ARG A 454 0.62 -15.33 -22.53
C ARG A 454 0.93 -16.31 -21.38
N ASN A 455 0.08 -16.34 -20.36
CA ASN A 455 0.13 -17.30 -19.23
C ASN A 455 1.37 -17.19 -18.32
N ARG A 456 1.91 -15.97 -18.14
CA ARG A 456 3.04 -15.68 -17.24
C ARG A 456 2.65 -15.33 -15.80
N VAL A 457 1.35 -15.14 -15.52
CA VAL A 457 0.81 -14.88 -14.19
C VAL A 457 -0.20 -15.95 -13.78
N LEU A 458 -0.54 -16.03 -12.50
CA LEU A 458 -1.63 -16.88 -11.99
C LEU A 458 -2.94 -16.11 -12.03
N THR A 459 -4.05 -16.77 -12.32
CA THR A 459 -5.37 -16.14 -12.37
C THR A 459 -6.40 -16.95 -11.60
N HIS A 460 -7.63 -16.43 -11.47
CA HIS A 460 -8.73 -17.19 -10.88
C HIS A 460 -9.02 -18.53 -11.58
N LYS A 461 -8.56 -18.73 -12.83
CA LYS A 461 -8.71 -20.00 -13.57
C LYS A 461 -7.91 -21.13 -12.92
N GLU A 462 -6.81 -20.82 -12.23
CA GLU A 462 -6.01 -21.75 -11.43
C GLU A 462 -6.28 -21.60 -9.91
N ARG A 463 -7.56 -21.63 -9.50
CA ARG A 463 -8.04 -21.26 -8.15
C ARG A 463 -7.12 -21.66 -6.99
N THR A 464 -6.71 -22.93 -6.88
CA THR A 464 -5.85 -23.38 -5.75
C THR A 464 -4.53 -22.61 -5.71
N LYS A 465 -3.82 -22.52 -6.84
CA LYS A 465 -2.53 -21.82 -6.93
C LYS A 465 -2.70 -20.31 -6.76
N TYR A 466 -3.79 -19.76 -7.29
CA TYR A 466 -4.13 -18.35 -7.16
C TYR A 466 -4.40 -17.94 -5.71
N VAL A 467 -5.09 -18.80 -4.94
CA VAL A 467 -5.28 -18.60 -3.50
C VAL A 467 -3.95 -18.64 -2.77
N ILE A 468 -3.09 -19.63 -3.04
CA ILE A 468 -1.74 -19.70 -2.43
C ILE A 468 -0.95 -18.40 -2.69
N ALA A 469 -0.99 -17.89 -3.93
CA ALA A 469 -0.31 -16.66 -4.32
C ALA A 469 -0.83 -15.43 -3.56
N ASN A 470 -2.15 -15.27 -3.49
CA ASN A 470 -2.77 -14.16 -2.78
C ASN A 470 -2.57 -14.25 -1.27
N VAL A 471 -2.65 -15.44 -0.69
CA VAL A 471 -2.32 -15.67 0.72
C VAL A 471 -0.87 -15.25 0.98
N PHE A 472 0.10 -15.71 0.19
CA PHE A 472 1.50 -15.30 0.37
C PHE A 472 1.65 -13.78 0.25
N MET A 473 1.04 -13.15 -0.76
CA MET A 473 1.07 -11.70 -0.94
C MET A 473 0.53 -10.96 0.28
N LEU A 474 -0.64 -11.35 0.80
CA LEU A 474 -1.28 -10.71 1.95
C LEU A 474 -0.57 -11.02 3.26
N ALA A 475 0.06 -12.19 3.35
CA ALA A 475 0.84 -12.62 4.52
C ALA A 475 2.26 -12.06 4.57
N HIS A 476 2.80 -11.53 3.47
CA HIS A 476 4.14 -10.97 3.42
C HIS A 476 4.14 -9.44 3.59
N PRO A 477 5.11 -8.83 4.32
CA PRO A 477 5.13 -7.38 4.54
C PRO A 477 5.45 -6.57 3.29
N PHE A 478 6.14 -7.14 2.30
CA PHE A 478 6.55 -6.44 1.08
C PHE A 478 5.38 -5.81 0.31
N GLY A 479 5.67 -4.68 -0.37
CA GLY A 479 4.68 -3.81 -1.03
C GLY A 479 3.95 -2.88 -0.05
N ARG A 480 4.03 -1.58 -0.31
CA ARG A 480 3.28 -0.53 0.42
C ARG A 480 1.78 -0.78 0.30
N LEU A 481 1.36 -1.11 -0.92
CA LEU A 481 -0.01 -1.43 -1.26
C LEU A 481 -0.11 -2.82 -1.85
N LYS A 482 -1.21 -3.48 -1.56
CA LYS A 482 -1.57 -4.77 -2.12
C LYS A 482 -2.93 -4.62 -2.79
N ARG A 483 -3.04 -5.12 -4.02
CA ARG A 483 -4.28 -5.07 -4.79
C ARG A 483 -4.77 -6.48 -5.09
N ILE A 484 -6.05 -6.72 -4.80
CA ILE A 484 -6.77 -7.94 -5.15
C ILE A 484 -7.61 -7.64 -6.41
N MET A 485 -7.49 -8.51 -7.42
CA MET A 485 -8.33 -8.43 -8.61
C MET A 485 -9.73 -8.96 -8.30
N SER A 486 -10.76 -8.36 -8.90
CA SER A 486 -12.13 -8.92 -8.93
C SER A 486 -12.62 -8.97 -10.37
N SER A 487 -12.80 -10.18 -10.88
CA SER A 487 -12.97 -10.46 -12.31
C SER A 487 -14.39 -10.86 -12.67
N TYR A 488 -14.64 -10.94 -13.98
CA TYR A 488 -15.75 -11.67 -14.59
C TYR A 488 -15.22 -12.84 -15.43
N HIS A 489 -16.06 -13.84 -15.67
CA HIS A 489 -15.70 -15.03 -16.42
C HIS A 489 -15.57 -14.75 -17.93
N TYR A 490 -14.51 -15.29 -18.52
CA TYR A 490 -14.27 -15.32 -19.96
C TYR A 490 -13.63 -16.66 -20.36
N LEU A 491 -13.92 -17.11 -21.59
CA LEU A 491 -13.35 -18.35 -22.11
C LEU A 491 -11.87 -18.16 -22.45
N ASP A 492 -11.12 -19.26 -22.46
CA ASP A 492 -9.74 -19.22 -22.95
C ASP A 492 -9.72 -18.85 -24.44
N GLY A 493 -8.82 -17.94 -24.81
CA GLY A 493 -8.76 -17.37 -26.17
C GLY A 493 -9.72 -16.20 -26.43
N ASP A 494 -10.77 -16.03 -25.61
CA ASP A 494 -11.72 -14.91 -25.70
C ASP A 494 -11.24 -13.69 -24.90
N VAL A 495 -10.07 -13.18 -25.28
CA VAL A 495 -9.39 -12.08 -24.56
C VAL A 495 -10.11 -10.73 -24.70
N ASN A 496 -11.00 -10.61 -25.69
CA ASN A 496 -11.76 -9.38 -25.97
C ASN A 496 -13.17 -9.40 -25.36
N ARG A 497 -13.52 -10.43 -24.57
CA ARG A 497 -14.83 -10.52 -23.93
C ARG A 497 -15.03 -9.37 -22.94
N GLY A 498 -16.09 -8.59 -23.16
CA GLY A 498 -16.57 -7.59 -22.21
C GLY A 498 -17.27 -8.20 -20.99
N ALA A 499 -17.63 -7.34 -20.03
CA ALA A 499 -18.38 -7.71 -18.85
C ALA A 499 -19.76 -8.33 -19.17
N PRO A 500 -20.39 -9.04 -18.22
CA PRO A 500 -21.77 -9.53 -18.36
C PRO A 500 -22.73 -8.40 -18.77
N ARG A 501 -23.50 -8.62 -19.84
CA ARG A 501 -24.39 -7.61 -20.41
C ARG A 501 -25.84 -7.84 -20.00
N VAL A 502 -26.64 -6.78 -20.01
CA VAL A 502 -28.10 -6.87 -20.02
C VAL A 502 -28.54 -7.30 -21.42
N ASN A 503 -29.43 -8.30 -21.54
CA ASN A 503 -29.74 -9.02 -22.80
C ASN A 503 -30.11 -8.17 -24.03
N THR A 504 -30.39 -6.88 -23.86
CA THR A 504 -30.90 -5.99 -24.92
C THR A 504 -30.23 -4.61 -25.00
N THR A 505 -29.19 -4.33 -24.20
CA THR A 505 -28.49 -3.03 -24.19
C THR A 505 -26.98 -3.19 -24.03
N ASP A 506 -26.20 -2.13 -24.29
CA ASP A 506 -24.78 -2.04 -23.93
C ASP A 506 -24.55 -1.87 -22.41
N GLY A 507 -25.60 -1.96 -21.59
CA GLY A 507 -25.52 -1.90 -20.14
C GLY A 507 -24.86 -3.14 -19.53
N ILE A 508 -24.16 -2.93 -18.42
CA ILE A 508 -23.51 -3.99 -17.66
C ILE A 508 -24.51 -4.58 -16.67
N ARG A 509 -24.65 -5.91 -16.65
CA ARG A 509 -25.44 -6.60 -15.63
C ARG A 509 -24.59 -6.75 -14.37
N GLY A 510 -25.09 -6.22 -13.26
CA GLY A 510 -24.49 -6.35 -11.94
C GLY A 510 -24.33 -7.80 -11.47
N PRO A 511 -23.49 -8.03 -10.44
CA PRO A 511 -23.32 -9.33 -9.82
C PRO A 511 -24.54 -9.77 -9.02
N GLU A 512 -24.78 -11.07 -8.99
CA GLU A 512 -25.81 -11.68 -8.15
C GLU A 512 -25.15 -12.60 -7.14
N PHE A 513 -25.64 -12.59 -5.91
CA PHE A 513 -25.04 -13.35 -4.81
C PHE A 513 -25.92 -14.52 -4.37
N ASP A 514 -25.30 -15.59 -3.87
CA ASP A 514 -25.99 -16.69 -3.21
C ASP A 514 -26.21 -16.42 -1.72
N ALA A 515 -26.82 -17.37 -1.00
CA ALA A 515 -27.09 -17.25 0.44
C ALA A 515 -25.82 -17.13 1.31
N ASN A 516 -24.64 -17.50 0.78
CA ASN A 516 -23.35 -17.33 1.43
C ASN A 516 -22.62 -16.06 0.97
N TYR A 517 -23.35 -15.15 0.30
CA TYR A 517 -22.82 -13.91 -0.26
C TYR A 517 -21.69 -14.11 -1.27
N GLN A 518 -21.61 -15.28 -1.90
CA GLN A 518 -20.67 -15.56 -2.99
C GLN A 518 -21.33 -15.23 -4.34
N CYS A 519 -20.54 -14.79 -5.32
CA CYS A 519 -21.08 -14.53 -6.64
C CYS A 519 -21.58 -15.82 -7.29
N ARG A 520 -22.84 -15.78 -7.73
CA ARG A 520 -23.45 -16.88 -8.47
C ARG A 520 -22.76 -16.97 -9.82
N ARG A 521 -22.31 -18.16 -10.22
CA ARG A 521 -21.68 -18.36 -11.54
C ARG A 521 -22.55 -17.89 -12.70
N VAL A 522 -23.87 -18.02 -12.56
CA VAL A 522 -24.86 -17.54 -13.55
C VAL A 522 -24.86 -16.02 -13.72
N SER A 523 -24.35 -15.25 -12.74
CA SER A 523 -24.18 -13.80 -12.85
C SER A 523 -23.05 -13.42 -13.83
N GLY A 524 -22.11 -14.35 -14.08
CA GLY A 524 -20.93 -14.12 -14.91
C GLY A 524 -19.74 -13.52 -14.15
N TRP A 525 -19.88 -13.22 -12.86
CA TRP A 525 -18.85 -12.61 -12.02
C TRP A 525 -18.08 -13.65 -11.19
N VAL A 526 -16.78 -13.43 -11.01
CA VAL A 526 -15.87 -14.33 -10.26
C VAL A 526 -15.80 -13.94 -8.77
N CYS A 527 -15.66 -12.64 -8.51
CA CYS A 527 -15.64 -12.03 -7.17
C CYS A 527 -14.61 -12.65 -6.22
N GLU A 528 -13.35 -12.71 -6.66
CA GLU A 528 -12.23 -13.24 -5.86
C GLU A 528 -12.14 -12.57 -4.48
N HIS A 529 -12.44 -11.27 -4.40
CA HIS A 529 -12.46 -10.48 -3.17
C HIS A 529 -13.51 -10.95 -2.14
N ARG A 530 -14.55 -11.68 -2.58
CA ARG A 530 -15.58 -12.28 -1.71
C ARG A 530 -15.25 -13.69 -1.25
N TRP A 531 -14.22 -14.33 -1.80
CA TRP A 531 -13.89 -15.69 -1.39
C TRP A 531 -13.53 -15.70 0.10
N PRO A 532 -14.02 -16.67 0.89
CA PRO A 532 -13.81 -16.68 2.35
C PRO A 532 -12.35 -16.53 2.76
N VAL A 533 -11.43 -17.18 2.02
CA VAL A 533 -9.99 -17.08 2.25
C VAL A 533 -9.49 -15.64 2.07
N MET A 534 -9.92 -14.95 1.01
CA MET A 534 -9.52 -13.56 0.75
C MET A 534 -10.03 -12.62 1.84
N LEU A 535 -11.29 -12.77 2.25
CA LEU A 535 -11.87 -11.95 3.32
C LEU A 535 -11.09 -12.09 4.63
N ASN A 536 -10.72 -13.32 4.99
CA ASN A 536 -9.92 -13.58 6.19
C ASN A 536 -8.49 -13.02 6.05
N MET A 537 -7.91 -13.11 4.85
CA MET A 537 -6.58 -12.57 4.58
C MET A 537 -6.53 -11.04 4.54
N VAL A 538 -7.63 -10.37 4.19
CA VAL A 538 -7.73 -8.90 4.31
C VAL A 538 -7.72 -8.48 5.77
N ALA A 539 -8.50 -9.15 6.62
CA ALA A 539 -8.46 -8.91 8.07
C ALA A 539 -7.06 -9.17 8.64
N PHE A 540 -6.43 -10.28 8.27
CA PHE A 540 -5.05 -10.59 8.64
C PHE A 540 -4.05 -9.51 8.19
N ALA A 541 -4.13 -9.05 6.95
CA ALA A 541 -3.22 -8.03 6.44
C ALA A 541 -3.41 -6.70 7.19
N ASN A 542 -4.65 -6.31 7.46
CA ASN A 542 -4.98 -5.11 8.22
C ASN A 542 -4.48 -5.16 9.66
N TYR A 543 -4.50 -6.32 10.32
CA TYR A 543 -3.94 -6.49 11.67
C TYR A 543 -2.47 -6.04 11.76
N PHE A 544 -1.70 -6.25 10.68
CA PHE A 544 -0.27 -5.87 10.61
C PHE A 544 -0.02 -4.44 10.11
N ASN A 545 -1.03 -3.74 9.59
CA ASN A 545 -0.87 -2.36 9.15
C ASN A 545 -0.79 -1.41 10.36
N GLY A 546 0.10 -0.42 10.28
CA GLY A 546 0.34 0.53 11.37
C GLY A 546 1.21 -0.01 12.52
N ARG A 547 1.51 -1.32 12.55
CA ARG A 547 2.46 -1.92 13.51
C ARG A 547 3.91 -1.63 13.12
N ASN A 548 4.80 -1.69 14.12
CA ASN A 548 6.22 -1.44 13.89
C ASN A 548 6.88 -2.56 13.05
N LEU A 549 8.05 -2.27 12.47
CA LEU A 549 8.78 -3.21 11.61
C LEU A 549 9.16 -4.51 12.34
N ARG A 550 9.45 -4.47 13.64
CA ARG A 550 9.82 -5.67 14.41
C ARG A 550 8.66 -6.66 14.53
N GLU A 551 7.45 -6.14 14.75
CA GLU A 551 6.22 -6.95 14.86
C GLU A 551 5.72 -7.47 13.51
N THR A 552 6.14 -6.85 12.40
CA THR A 552 5.65 -7.16 11.05
C THR A 552 6.68 -7.90 10.19
N SER A 553 7.91 -8.08 10.65
CA SER A 553 8.99 -8.73 9.89
C SER A 553 8.74 -10.22 9.69
N VAL A 554 9.24 -10.76 8.58
CA VAL A 554 9.34 -12.21 8.39
C VAL A 554 10.50 -12.73 9.23
N MET A 555 10.22 -13.70 10.10
CA MET A 555 11.19 -14.30 11.01
C MET A 555 11.11 -15.83 10.96
N TYR A 556 12.19 -16.50 11.37
CA TYR A 556 12.23 -17.97 11.51
C TYR A 556 11.71 -18.72 10.28
N PHE A 557 12.21 -18.35 9.10
CA PHE A 557 11.90 -19.06 7.85
C PHE A 557 12.41 -20.50 7.92
N GLN A 558 11.51 -21.46 7.78
CA GLN A 558 11.75 -22.89 7.93
C GLN A 558 11.22 -23.62 6.70
N THR A 559 11.84 -24.75 6.36
CA THR A 559 11.51 -25.52 5.16
C THR A 559 11.41 -27.02 5.45
N ASN A 560 10.72 -27.75 4.58
CA ASN A 560 10.66 -29.22 4.58
C ASN A 560 10.76 -29.77 3.16
N GLY A 561 11.92 -29.59 2.55
CA GLY A 561 12.11 -29.79 1.12
C GLY A 561 11.83 -28.52 0.30
N PRO A 562 11.80 -28.61 -1.03
CA PRO A 562 11.78 -27.45 -1.93
C PRO A 562 10.43 -26.70 -1.96
N ASN A 563 9.32 -27.39 -1.72
CA ASN A 563 7.97 -26.84 -1.94
C ASN A 563 7.14 -26.70 -0.65
N GLN A 564 7.79 -26.77 0.51
CA GLN A 564 7.15 -26.65 1.82
C GLN A 564 7.90 -25.62 2.66
N ILE A 565 7.23 -24.51 2.98
CA ILE A 565 7.82 -23.40 3.73
C ILE A 565 6.93 -23.00 4.90
N ALA A 566 7.53 -22.48 5.95
CA ALA A 566 6.84 -21.82 7.04
C ALA A 566 7.65 -20.62 7.54
N PHE A 567 6.98 -19.60 8.05
CA PHE A 567 7.63 -18.43 8.64
C PHE A 567 6.72 -17.74 9.65
N CYS A 568 7.34 -16.96 10.53
CA CYS A 568 6.66 -16.14 11.51
C CYS A 568 6.52 -14.69 11.00
N ARG A 569 5.45 -14.00 11.39
CA ARG A 569 5.32 -12.54 11.27
C ARG A 569 5.46 -11.95 12.66
N GLY A 570 6.66 -11.45 12.95
CA GLY A 570 7.07 -11.09 14.31
C GLY A 570 6.80 -12.24 15.28
N HIS A 571 6.19 -11.92 16.41
CA HIS A 571 5.67 -12.87 17.41
C HIS A 571 4.14 -12.98 17.37
N ALA A 572 3.52 -12.51 16.29
CA ALA A 572 2.07 -12.33 16.23
C ALA A 572 1.38 -13.31 15.29
N ALA A 573 2.06 -13.87 14.27
CA ALA A 573 1.48 -14.89 13.40
C ALA A 573 2.49 -15.92 12.94
N PHE A 574 1.96 -17.08 12.55
CA PHE A 574 2.68 -18.16 11.90
C PHE A 574 1.97 -18.56 10.61
N VAL A 575 2.75 -18.69 9.54
CA VAL A 575 2.28 -18.99 8.19
C VAL A 575 3.00 -20.24 7.70
N ALA A 576 2.26 -21.21 7.17
CA ALA A 576 2.81 -22.40 6.53
C ALA A 576 2.15 -22.65 5.16
N ILE A 577 2.96 -23.02 4.18
CA ILE A 577 2.53 -23.29 2.80
C ILE A 577 3.16 -24.60 2.33
N ASN A 578 2.32 -25.51 1.86
CA ASN A 578 2.63 -26.75 1.19
C ASN A 578 2.16 -26.66 -0.27
N ASN A 579 3.10 -26.42 -1.18
CA ASN A 579 2.91 -26.45 -2.62
C ASN A 579 3.53 -27.71 -3.24
N ASP A 580 3.80 -28.73 -2.43
CA ASP A 580 4.23 -30.05 -2.89
C ASP A 580 3.02 -30.82 -3.44
N SER A 581 3.20 -31.55 -4.54
CA SER A 581 2.13 -32.28 -5.22
C SER A 581 1.84 -33.66 -4.62
N GLU A 582 2.74 -34.19 -3.80
CA GLU A 582 2.67 -35.58 -3.33
C GLU A 582 2.82 -35.68 -1.80
N ARG A 583 3.66 -34.84 -1.21
CA ARG A 583 3.99 -34.93 0.20
C ARG A 583 3.13 -34.04 1.08
N ILE A 584 2.59 -34.62 2.14
CA ILE A 584 2.07 -33.87 3.29
C ILE A 584 3.26 -33.16 3.97
N PHE A 585 3.05 -31.92 4.39
CA PHE A 585 3.99 -31.18 5.21
C PHE A 585 3.79 -31.57 6.68
N SER A 586 4.52 -32.62 7.09
CA SER A 586 4.58 -33.11 8.47
C SER A 586 5.94 -32.79 9.09
N LYS A 587 5.98 -31.84 10.03
CA LYS A 587 7.22 -31.42 10.70
C LYS A 587 6.92 -30.66 11.99
N LYS A 588 7.76 -30.84 13.01
CA LYS A 588 7.78 -29.97 14.20
C LYS A 588 8.48 -28.65 13.85
N LEU A 589 7.78 -27.53 14.01
CA LEU A 589 8.25 -26.20 13.61
C LEU A 589 8.17 -25.22 14.78
N TYR A 590 9.11 -24.29 14.83
CA TYR A 590 9.06 -23.17 15.76
C TYR A 590 8.09 -22.12 15.22
N THR A 591 7.13 -21.68 16.03
CA THR A 591 6.04 -20.78 15.60
C THR A 591 6.20 -19.35 16.08
N SER A 592 7.11 -19.10 17.04
CA SER A 592 7.26 -17.83 17.78
C SER A 592 6.02 -17.36 18.55
N LEU A 593 4.92 -18.14 18.51
CA LEU A 593 3.67 -17.85 19.17
C LEU A 593 3.70 -18.33 20.63
N PRO A 594 2.98 -17.66 21.54
CA PRO A 594 2.75 -18.18 22.88
C PRO A 594 2.03 -19.54 22.87
N PRO A 595 2.17 -20.34 23.93
CA PRO A 595 1.48 -21.62 24.06
C PRO A 595 -0.04 -21.47 23.97
N GLY A 596 -0.71 -22.43 23.34
CA GLY A 596 -2.17 -22.46 23.21
C GLY A 596 -2.66 -23.05 21.90
N THR A 597 -3.99 -23.06 21.75
CA THR A 597 -4.67 -23.56 20.55
C THR A 597 -5.05 -22.38 19.67
N TYR A 598 -4.65 -22.43 18.41
CA TYR A 598 -4.95 -21.38 17.43
C TYR A 598 -5.79 -21.91 16.29
N CYS A 599 -6.82 -21.18 15.89
CA CYS A 599 -7.65 -21.54 14.76
C CYS A 599 -7.06 -21.07 13.43
N ASP A 600 -7.04 -21.96 12.44
CA ASP A 600 -6.56 -21.67 11.09
C ASP A 600 -7.58 -20.81 10.34
N ILE A 601 -7.18 -19.58 10.03
CA ILE A 601 -8.04 -18.60 9.35
C ILE A 601 -8.33 -18.97 7.90
N ILE A 602 -7.54 -19.87 7.30
CA ILE A 602 -7.76 -20.31 5.91
C ILE A 602 -8.95 -21.26 5.82
N THR A 603 -9.15 -22.12 6.83
CA THR A 603 -10.21 -23.13 6.85
C THR A 603 -11.44 -22.72 7.66
N GLY A 604 -11.42 -21.57 8.33
CA GLY A 604 -12.63 -20.98 8.92
C GLY A 604 -12.39 -20.06 10.11
N GLY A 605 -11.24 -20.17 10.79
CA GLY A 605 -10.95 -19.35 11.97
C GLY A 605 -11.78 -19.73 13.20
N LEU A 606 -11.99 -18.76 14.09
CA LEU A 606 -12.76 -18.91 15.32
C LEU A 606 -14.25 -19.05 15.00
N ALA A 607 -14.93 -19.95 15.71
CA ALA A 607 -16.37 -20.10 15.61
C ALA A 607 -17.10 -18.94 16.30
N PRO A 608 -18.14 -18.36 15.67
CA PRO A 608 -18.96 -17.35 16.33
C PRO A 608 -19.57 -17.93 17.61
N ASN A 609 -19.43 -17.21 18.73
CA ASN A 609 -20.03 -17.54 20.01
C ASN A 609 -19.63 -18.91 20.61
N SER A 610 -18.47 -19.47 20.24
CA SER A 610 -17.89 -20.64 20.94
C SER A 610 -16.38 -20.55 21.04
N ASP A 611 -15.80 -21.30 21.99
CA ASP A 611 -14.35 -21.44 22.16
C ASP A 611 -13.76 -22.52 21.23
N GLY A 612 -14.25 -22.61 19.99
CA GLY A 612 -13.86 -23.64 19.01
C GLY A 612 -13.38 -23.07 17.68
N CYS A 613 -12.75 -23.93 16.87
CA CYS A 613 -12.34 -23.59 15.51
C CYS A 613 -13.37 -24.14 14.50
N LEU A 614 -13.75 -23.33 13.50
CA LEU A 614 -14.59 -23.79 12.39
C LEU A 614 -13.85 -24.74 11.43
N GLY A 615 -12.53 -24.66 11.43
CA GLY A 615 -11.65 -25.46 10.58
C GLY A 615 -10.53 -26.12 11.39
N ARG A 616 -9.34 -26.19 10.78
CA ARG A 616 -8.16 -26.74 11.44
C ARG A 616 -7.71 -25.85 12.59
N HIS A 617 -6.91 -26.44 13.46
CA HIS A 617 -6.25 -25.74 14.55
C HIS A 617 -4.78 -26.13 14.63
N LEU A 618 -3.99 -25.30 15.30
CA LEU A 618 -2.58 -25.54 15.61
C LEU A 618 -2.39 -25.48 17.12
N LEU A 619 -1.83 -26.55 17.70
CA LEU A 619 -1.44 -26.61 19.10
C LEU A 619 0.02 -26.17 19.24
N VAL A 620 0.24 -25.07 19.94
CA VAL A 620 1.57 -24.53 20.26
C VAL A 620 1.91 -24.88 21.70
N ASN A 621 3.05 -25.51 21.90
CA ASN A 621 3.50 -25.95 23.22
C ASN A 621 4.23 -24.83 24.01
N GLU A 622 4.63 -25.14 25.24
CA GLU A 622 5.36 -24.23 26.15
C GLU A 622 6.66 -23.65 25.59
N GLN A 623 7.29 -24.33 24.62
CA GLN A 623 8.52 -23.86 23.96
C GLN A 623 8.23 -23.17 22.61
N SER A 624 6.98 -22.79 22.33
CA SER A 624 6.54 -22.17 21.07
C SER A 624 6.71 -23.05 19.82
N TYR A 625 6.79 -24.37 19.98
CA TYR A 625 6.80 -25.33 18.88
C TYR A 625 5.41 -25.90 18.63
N ALA A 626 5.13 -26.25 17.38
CA ALA A 626 3.93 -26.97 16.99
C ALA A 626 4.29 -28.13 16.05
N GLN A 627 3.58 -29.25 16.19
CA GLN A 627 3.61 -30.32 15.18
C GLN A 627 2.67 -29.93 14.04
N LEU A 628 3.22 -29.57 12.88
CA LEU A 628 2.42 -29.27 11.71
C LEU A 628 2.07 -30.56 10.97
N GLN A 629 0.81 -30.65 10.54
CA GLN A 629 0.36 -31.59 9.51
C GLN A 629 -0.48 -30.81 8.49
N LEU A 630 0.16 -30.44 7.38
CA LEU A 630 -0.46 -29.64 6.34
C LEU A 630 -0.52 -30.46 5.03
N PRO A 631 -1.70 -30.91 4.60
CA PRO A 631 -1.85 -31.77 3.43
C PRO A 631 -1.45 -31.07 2.13
N VAL A 632 -1.32 -31.87 1.07
CA VAL A 632 -1.06 -31.41 -0.30
C VAL A 632 -2.18 -30.47 -0.74
N ALA A 633 -1.81 -29.41 -1.48
CA ALA A 633 -2.78 -28.53 -2.10
C ALA A 633 -3.60 -29.30 -3.15
N SER A 634 -4.89 -29.52 -2.88
CA SER A 634 -5.74 -30.28 -3.81
C SER A 634 -6.18 -29.40 -4.98
N HIS A 635 -6.03 -29.93 -6.20
CA HIS A 635 -6.54 -29.29 -7.40
C HIS A 635 -8.06 -29.49 -7.50
N VAL A 636 -8.84 -28.41 -7.42
CA VAL A 636 -10.24 -28.47 -7.86
C VAL A 636 -10.30 -28.28 -9.37
N LYS A 637 -10.57 -29.38 -10.09
CA LYS A 637 -11.05 -29.29 -11.47
C LYS A 637 -12.51 -28.84 -11.41
N PHE A 638 -12.82 -27.65 -11.92
CA PHE A 638 -14.19 -27.15 -12.01
C PHE A 638 -15.01 -28.04 -12.96
N LYS A 639 -15.69 -29.05 -12.43
CA LYS A 639 -16.78 -29.69 -13.18
C LYS A 639 -18.16 -29.33 -12.63
N TYR A 640 -18.44 -29.37 -11.34
CA TYR A 640 -19.75 -28.95 -10.82
C TYR A 640 -19.71 -28.54 -9.33
N ALA A 641 -20.71 -27.73 -8.97
CA ALA A 641 -21.38 -27.66 -7.67
C ALA A 641 -21.02 -26.54 -6.66
N HIS A 642 -22.10 -25.87 -6.27
CA HIS A 642 -22.30 -24.83 -5.26
C HIS A 642 -22.00 -25.23 -3.81
N ARG A 643 -21.23 -26.28 -3.55
CA ARG A 643 -20.77 -26.66 -2.20
C ARG A 643 -19.44 -27.40 -2.32
N ILE A 644 -18.33 -26.79 -1.93
CA ILE A 644 -17.10 -27.54 -1.66
C ILE A 644 -16.60 -27.16 -0.26
N PRO A 645 -17.04 -27.87 0.79
CA PRO A 645 -16.57 -27.64 2.16
C PRO A 645 -15.09 -28.05 2.37
N ASN A 646 -14.50 -28.81 1.45
CA ASN A 646 -13.22 -29.50 1.65
C ASN A 646 -12.14 -29.12 0.61
N LEU A 647 -12.01 -27.83 0.31
CA LEU A 647 -10.88 -27.34 -0.49
C LEU A 647 -9.64 -27.24 0.41
N ASN A 648 -8.67 -28.13 0.20
CA ASN A 648 -7.44 -28.11 0.96
C ASN A 648 -6.40 -27.30 0.20
N TYR A 649 -6.21 -26.04 0.60
CA TYR A 649 -5.31 -25.13 -0.11
C TYR A 649 -3.82 -25.42 0.12
N GLY A 650 -3.48 -26.37 1.00
CA GLY A 650 -2.10 -26.56 1.41
C GLY A 650 -1.52 -25.31 2.10
N VAL A 651 -2.35 -24.47 2.72
CA VAL A 651 -1.91 -23.26 3.44
C VAL A 651 -2.50 -23.29 4.84
N LEU A 652 -1.75 -22.95 5.87
CA LEU A 652 -2.23 -22.72 7.24
C LEU A 652 -1.75 -21.36 7.71
N ILE A 653 -2.66 -20.55 8.27
CA ILE A 653 -2.31 -19.28 8.92
C ILE A 653 -3.01 -19.20 10.26
N VAL A 654 -2.21 -18.94 11.29
CA VAL A 654 -2.67 -18.71 12.66
C VAL A 654 -2.01 -17.45 13.21
N TYR A 655 -2.70 -16.73 14.09
CA TYR A 655 -2.20 -15.49 14.68
C TYR A 655 -2.83 -15.24 16.04
N VAL A 656 -2.29 -14.29 16.80
CA VAL A 656 -2.67 -14.09 18.21
C VAL A 656 -4.17 -13.85 18.44
N GLU A 657 -4.89 -13.23 17.51
CA GLU A 657 -6.36 -13.05 17.65
C GLU A 657 -7.14 -14.33 17.33
N SER A 658 -6.53 -15.34 16.71
CA SER A 658 -7.12 -16.66 16.52
C SER A 658 -6.82 -17.64 17.66
N LYS A 659 -6.16 -17.19 18.73
CA LYS A 659 -5.90 -17.99 19.93
C LYS A 659 -7.22 -18.20 20.69
N LEU A 660 -7.57 -19.45 20.95
CA LEU A 660 -8.61 -19.79 21.93
C LEU A 660 -8.16 -19.31 23.31
N ARG A 661 -9.07 -18.76 24.12
CA ARG A 661 -8.77 -18.22 25.47
C ARG A 661 -7.87 -19.20 26.21
N GLU A 662 -6.91 -18.67 26.99
CA GLU A 662 -5.99 -19.47 27.80
C GLU A 662 -6.76 -20.59 28.48
N ILE A 663 -6.59 -21.82 27.99
CA ILE A 663 -7.17 -22.99 28.61
C ILE A 663 -6.40 -23.12 29.92
N ARG A 664 -7.02 -22.63 30.99
CA ARG A 664 -6.48 -22.69 32.35
C ARG A 664 -6.34 -24.12 32.82
#